data_AF-A0A3E1RAQ0-F1
#
_entry.id   AF-A0A3E1RAQ0-F1
#
_cell.length_a   1.000
_cell.length_b   1.000
_cell.length_c   1.000
_cell.angle_alpha   90.00
_cell.angle_beta   90.00
_cell.angle_gamma   90.00
#
_symmetry.space_group_name_H-M   'P 1'
#
loop_
_entity.id
_entity.type
_entity.pdbx_description
1 polymer ?
#
loop_
_entity_poly.entity_id
_entity_poly.type
_entity_poly.pdbx_seq_one_letter_code
_entity_poly.pdbx_strand_id
1 'polypeptide(L)'
;MQPDDIPAPAQSYQQAMQNLNAIVVASPSQSGVVVLTPQQLTTVNTQAGQHYKLRRRGDNNLQTPDNVVAVRHGDDLHLRYADGSAVSFENFYSVCTNGSECSVDVAGDGGQSFSLSGANVGNGVVADDGLLVYAHGEHDVLMSMAQDQKGLSSAILGLSGTEEVTYLPPSNQAIGLALGAMALAALASSKTNSNSGNVPLGADAKIAGDAATRALAAISSAADNDSAKSTITDAATYLAAGVSGVSAENLGAVNSALDSKAITGANAGTAAQVQGIVNAYNAILSSADGSVGSTATPLTGAQYTAVGVTGVSGNSQPGNALHLLDSVVDVSAPTLVDTVPELQLMANAAAHVISGAAGGAAPSLEELKALGIVGVTDANLLSVQNAIANTADNGTGVDTQAALQIVVNGAVASHPIISTALGGVSNLDVSSDLVLTANQTVTLGTGFIHITDKGGSNGGTGYQSDTNTNNQDIDVASAVKSGLLNISGTGTNTKIIINPQWDLDLSSNYQISIDDTVFRNADGTQAAVPFVPINFSTVTPGTHTTGKAITEAAASQIMNDNTGLLVASKSWLDVQAIGNNTGSVAQLGTLSGGAFALVMKNYATTPGGPSGDGSDGMAAHDTFVGFTNFGADDVVYLDSQVNNFATQLFEGKNTQMTDGSNQTGGLTGQNALVFGEVNTPKQQGNQAMVLLGLENNTANTIYSSIYTFDANNIGWANVWHPLTAPVVMG
;
A
#
# COMPACT_ATOMS: atom_id res chain seq x y z
N MET A 1 -28.87 -35.62 45.00
CA MET A 1 -28.39 -34.67 46.03
C MET A 1 -29.58 -33.85 46.47
N GLN A 2 -29.74 -33.69 47.79
CA GLN A 2 -30.85 -33.01 48.47
C GLN A 2 -30.93 -31.51 48.13
N PRO A 3 -32.11 -30.88 48.29
CA PRO A 3 -32.27 -29.44 48.36
C PRO A 3 -32.12 -28.98 49.82
N ASP A 4 -30.89 -28.88 50.35
CA ASP A 4 -30.65 -28.42 51.74
C ASP A 4 -29.25 -27.79 51.92
N ASP A 5 -28.76 -26.98 50.99
CA ASP A 5 -27.55 -26.16 51.23
C ASP A 5 -27.78 -24.70 50.79
N ILE A 6 -28.57 -23.98 51.58
CA ILE A 6 -28.50 -22.51 51.65
C ILE A 6 -27.60 -22.18 52.85
N PRO A 7 -26.44 -21.54 52.66
CA PRO A 7 -25.59 -21.15 53.77
C PRO A 7 -26.34 -20.14 54.67
N ALA A 8 -26.30 -20.37 55.98
CA ALA A 8 -26.85 -19.43 56.96
C ALA A 8 -26.18 -18.05 56.81
N PRO A 9 -26.93 -16.94 56.94
CA PRO A 9 -26.36 -15.60 56.80
C PRO A 9 -25.27 -15.35 57.84
N ALA A 10 -24.21 -14.67 57.41
CA ALA A 10 -23.02 -14.36 58.21
C ALA A 10 -23.37 -13.69 59.56
N GLN A 11 -22.61 -13.99 60.62
CA GLN A 11 -22.83 -13.47 61.98
C GLN A 11 -22.85 -11.92 62.08
N SER A 12 -22.34 -11.18 61.09
CA SER A 12 -22.49 -9.72 60.99
C SER A 12 -23.94 -9.28 60.74
N TYR A 13 -24.74 -10.12 60.08
CA TYR A 13 -26.12 -9.86 59.70
C TYR A 13 -27.06 -9.72 60.92
N GLN A 14 -26.87 -10.54 61.95
CA GLN A 14 -27.69 -10.46 63.17
C GLN A 14 -27.32 -9.28 64.08
N GLN A 15 -26.11 -8.72 63.97
CA GLN A 15 -25.69 -7.56 64.75
C GLN A 15 -26.18 -6.23 64.16
N ALA A 16 -26.36 -6.14 62.82
CA ALA A 16 -26.92 -4.96 62.16
C ALA A 16 -28.44 -4.77 62.38
N MET A 17 -29.15 -5.82 62.81
CA MET A 17 -30.60 -5.84 62.98
C MET A 17 -31.11 -5.40 64.36
N GLN A 18 -30.22 -5.02 65.30
CA GLN A 18 -30.64 -4.67 66.66
C GLN A 18 -30.35 -3.21 66.99
N ASN A 19 -31.42 -2.47 67.34
CA ASN A 19 -31.46 -1.17 68.03
C ASN A 19 -31.56 0.11 67.20
N LEU A 20 -32.45 0.16 66.20
CA LEU A 20 -32.78 1.39 65.49
C LEU A 20 -34.24 1.82 65.70
N ASN A 21 -34.45 2.69 66.69
CA ASN A 21 -35.71 3.44 66.81
C ASN A 21 -35.55 4.74 65.99
N ALA A 22 -36.16 4.83 64.81
CA ALA A 22 -36.13 6.07 64.03
C ALA A 22 -37.24 7.03 64.50
N ILE A 23 -36.93 8.32 64.57
CA ILE A 23 -37.88 9.39 64.85
C ILE A 23 -38.06 10.22 63.59
N VAL A 24 -39.30 10.42 63.16
CA VAL A 24 -39.64 11.42 62.13
C VAL A 24 -39.84 12.77 62.81
N VAL A 25 -39.12 13.81 62.37
CA VAL A 25 -39.28 15.19 62.87
C VAL A 25 -39.70 16.11 61.71
N ALA A 26 -40.76 16.90 61.93
CA ALA A 26 -41.17 17.99 61.05
C ALA A 26 -40.42 19.30 61.40
N SER A 27 -40.07 20.09 60.37
CA SER A 27 -39.29 21.33 60.42
C SER A 27 -39.97 22.52 61.19
N PRO A 28 -39.30 23.68 61.30
CA PRO A 28 -38.69 24.23 62.51
C PRO A 28 -39.68 24.92 63.48
N SER A 29 -40.97 24.92 63.19
CA SER A 29 -41.99 25.65 63.96
C SER A 29 -42.96 24.75 64.73
N GLN A 30 -43.02 23.44 64.45
CA GLN A 30 -43.73 22.44 65.28
C GLN A 30 -43.06 21.06 65.21
N SER A 31 -42.40 20.62 66.28
CA SER A 31 -41.88 19.25 66.38
C SER A 31 -42.95 18.26 66.85
N GLY A 32 -43.55 17.54 65.91
CA GLY A 32 -44.15 16.23 66.18
C GLY A 32 -43.07 15.15 66.11
N VAL A 33 -43.05 14.21 67.06
CA VAL A 33 -42.16 13.05 67.06
C VAL A 33 -43.00 11.81 66.82
N VAL A 34 -42.81 11.17 65.66
CA VAL A 34 -43.36 9.83 65.38
C VAL A 34 -42.24 8.82 65.57
N VAL A 35 -42.43 7.86 66.47
CA VAL A 35 -41.44 6.82 66.78
C VAL A 35 -41.76 5.57 65.95
N LEU A 36 -40.81 5.14 65.11
CA LEU A 36 -40.93 3.85 64.41
C LEU A 36 -40.70 2.72 65.40
N THR A 37 -41.56 1.71 65.36
CA THR A 37 -41.40 0.47 66.13
C THR A 37 -40.84 -0.61 65.20
N PRO A 38 -39.76 -1.32 65.57
CA PRO A 38 -39.19 -2.38 64.73
C PRO A 38 -40.23 -3.42 64.31
N GLN A 39 -40.14 -3.88 63.07
CA GLN A 39 -41.07 -4.85 62.44
C GLN A 39 -42.53 -4.38 62.32
N GLN A 40 -42.80 -3.07 62.46
CA GLN A 40 -44.14 -2.52 62.29
C GLN A 40 -44.15 -1.39 61.25
N LEU A 41 -45.12 -1.43 60.33
CA LEU A 41 -45.37 -0.34 59.40
C LEU A 41 -45.97 0.85 60.16
N THR A 42 -45.30 2.00 60.08
CA THR A 42 -45.81 3.26 60.62
C THR A 42 -46.27 4.16 59.49
N THR A 43 -47.47 4.71 59.60
CA THR A 43 -48.05 5.58 58.58
C THR A 43 -47.95 7.05 59.00
N VAL A 44 -47.50 7.90 58.09
CA VAL A 44 -47.41 9.36 58.27
C VAL A 44 -48.22 10.05 57.18
N ASN A 45 -49.16 10.92 57.59
CA ASN A 45 -49.95 11.71 56.65
C ASN A 45 -49.10 12.88 56.14
N THR A 46 -48.80 12.89 54.84
CA THR A 46 -47.95 13.93 54.23
C THR A 46 -48.70 15.26 54.15
N GLN A 47 -48.06 16.33 54.64
CA GLN A 47 -48.55 17.71 54.57
C GLN A 47 -47.61 18.60 53.74
N ALA A 48 -48.20 19.46 52.89
CA ALA A 48 -47.46 20.49 52.17
C ALA A 48 -46.86 21.54 53.13
N GLY A 49 -45.65 22.00 52.83
CA GLY A 49 -44.83 22.90 53.64
C GLY A 49 -43.97 22.20 54.71
N GLN A 50 -44.05 20.87 54.84
CA GLN A 50 -43.31 20.12 55.86
C GLN A 50 -42.13 19.34 55.28
N HIS A 51 -41.00 19.39 55.96
CA HIS A 51 -39.82 18.60 55.63
C HIS A 51 -39.57 17.58 56.74
N TYR A 52 -39.53 16.30 56.38
CA TYR A 52 -39.41 15.19 57.28
C TYR A 52 -37.96 14.71 57.31
N LYS A 53 -37.36 14.73 58.50
CA LYS A 53 -36.05 14.12 58.72
C LYS A 53 -36.17 12.90 59.60
N LEU A 54 -35.56 11.80 59.16
CA LEU A 54 -35.43 10.58 59.95
C LEU A 54 -34.14 10.65 60.77
N ARG A 55 -34.21 10.30 62.05
CA ARG A 55 -33.04 10.27 62.94
C ARG A 55 -33.07 9.08 63.90
N ARG A 56 -31.91 8.63 64.35
CA ARG A 56 -31.79 7.60 65.39
C ARG A 56 -32.18 8.14 66.78
N ARG A 57 -32.91 7.37 67.58
CA ARG A 57 -33.31 7.75 68.95
C ARG A 57 -32.08 7.81 69.87
N GLY A 58 -31.84 8.97 70.47
CA GLY A 58 -30.75 9.20 71.42
C GLY A 58 -29.48 9.81 70.81
N ASP A 59 -29.45 10.05 69.51
CA ASP A 59 -28.34 10.73 68.84
C ASP A 59 -28.56 12.26 68.80
N ASN A 60 -27.64 13.01 69.39
CA ASN A 60 -27.62 14.48 69.34
C ASN A 60 -27.04 15.01 68.02
N ASN A 61 -26.43 14.16 67.19
CA ASN A 61 -25.78 14.53 65.93
C ASN A 61 -26.67 14.41 64.68
N LEU A 62 -27.98 14.16 64.84
CA LEU A 62 -28.96 14.19 63.75
C LEU A 62 -28.61 13.27 62.54
N GLN A 63 -27.95 12.13 62.77
CA GLN A 63 -27.61 11.21 61.67
C GLN A 63 -28.85 10.48 61.13
N THR A 64 -28.97 10.49 59.80
CA THR A 64 -29.99 9.74 59.05
C THR A 64 -29.67 8.24 59.12
N PRO A 65 -30.67 7.36 59.35
CA PRO A 65 -30.43 5.93 59.36
C PRO A 65 -30.03 5.43 57.96
N ASP A 66 -28.98 4.60 57.93
CA ASP A 66 -28.46 3.96 56.72
C ASP A 66 -29.10 2.58 56.45
N ASN A 67 -28.78 1.95 55.31
CA ASN A 67 -29.34 0.71 54.78
C ASN A 67 -30.85 0.84 54.52
N VAL A 68 -31.18 1.75 53.60
CA VAL A 68 -32.55 2.17 53.28
C VAL A 68 -32.89 1.87 51.83
N VAL A 69 -34.13 1.40 51.61
CA VAL A 69 -34.73 1.24 50.30
C VAL A 69 -36.02 2.05 50.25
N ALA A 70 -36.14 2.92 49.24
CA ALA A 70 -37.29 3.77 49.00
C ALA A 70 -38.06 3.31 47.77
N VAL A 71 -39.33 2.95 47.97
CA VAL A 71 -40.22 2.45 46.92
C VAL A 71 -41.47 3.32 46.87
N ARG A 72 -41.84 3.75 45.68
CA ARG A 72 -43.11 4.43 45.40
C ARG A 72 -44.18 3.40 45.10
N HIS A 73 -45.31 3.47 45.81
CA HIS A 73 -46.51 2.71 45.47
C HIS A 73 -47.65 3.69 45.18
N GLY A 74 -48.05 3.84 43.92
CA GLY A 74 -49.05 4.84 43.53
C GLY A 74 -48.62 6.26 43.89
N ASP A 75 -49.34 6.91 44.81
CA ASP A 75 -49.00 8.25 45.32
C ASP A 75 -48.24 8.21 46.67
N ASP A 76 -47.99 7.04 47.24
CA ASP A 76 -47.35 6.87 48.55
C ASP A 76 -45.84 6.61 48.41
N LEU A 77 -45.06 7.11 49.37
CA LEU A 77 -43.63 6.81 49.51
C LEU A 77 -43.40 5.85 50.67
N HIS A 78 -42.87 4.68 50.39
CA HIS A 78 -42.52 3.67 51.39
C HIS A 78 -41.01 3.59 51.57
N LEU A 79 -40.55 3.75 52.82
CA LEU A 79 -39.16 3.51 53.19
C LEU A 79 -39.07 2.24 54.04
N ARG A 80 -38.09 1.39 53.73
CA ARG A 80 -37.78 0.17 54.47
C ARG A 80 -36.31 0.18 54.87
N TYR A 81 -36.03 -0.25 56.09
CA TYR A 81 -34.68 -0.33 56.64
C TYR A 81 -34.30 -1.79 56.94
N ALA A 82 -33.00 -2.06 57.02
CA ALA A 82 -32.46 -3.40 57.24
C ALA A 82 -32.90 -4.07 58.56
N ASP A 83 -33.33 -3.30 59.57
CA ASP A 83 -33.85 -3.80 60.84
C ASP A 83 -35.33 -4.25 60.79
N GLY A 84 -35.95 -4.14 59.61
CA GLY A 84 -37.36 -4.46 59.38
C GLY A 84 -38.32 -3.32 59.73
N SER A 85 -37.82 -2.16 60.15
CA SER A 85 -38.63 -0.96 60.33
C SER A 85 -39.10 -0.42 58.97
N ALA A 86 -40.37 -0.03 58.89
CA ALA A 86 -40.94 0.55 57.67
C ALA A 86 -41.81 1.77 57.99
N VAL A 87 -41.74 2.78 57.12
CA VAL A 87 -42.60 3.96 57.17
C VAL A 87 -43.23 4.20 55.81
N SER A 88 -44.53 4.47 55.79
CA SER A 88 -45.25 4.92 54.61
C SER A 88 -45.70 6.36 54.79
N PHE A 89 -45.34 7.21 53.83
CA PHE A 89 -45.81 8.58 53.70
C PHE A 89 -46.98 8.58 52.72
N GLU A 90 -48.19 8.69 53.24
CA GLU A 90 -49.41 8.67 52.43
C GLU A 90 -49.50 9.93 51.57
N ASN A 91 -49.92 9.77 50.32
CA ASN A 91 -50.10 10.82 49.33
C ASN A 91 -48.84 11.66 49.07
N PHE A 92 -47.65 11.11 49.35
CA PHE A 92 -46.38 11.83 49.22
C PHE A 92 -46.18 12.47 47.84
N TYR A 93 -46.42 11.71 46.77
CA TYR A 93 -46.18 12.17 45.40
C TYR A 93 -47.28 13.09 44.86
N SER A 94 -48.47 13.10 45.47
CA SER A 94 -49.54 14.02 45.12
C SER A 94 -49.48 15.32 45.94
N VAL A 95 -48.86 15.29 47.12
CA VAL A 95 -48.69 16.46 48.01
C VAL A 95 -47.34 17.16 47.82
N CYS A 96 -46.25 16.42 47.62
CA CYS A 96 -44.88 16.95 47.51
C CYS A 96 -44.43 17.09 46.06
N THR A 97 -45.12 17.87 45.23
CA THR A 97 -44.84 17.87 43.78
C THR A 97 -43.44 18.38 43.42
N ASN A 98 -42.81 19.16 44.31
CA ASN A 98 -41.43 19.64 44.19
C ASN A 98 -40.74 19.74 45.57
N GLY A 99 -39.40 19.81 45.58
CA GLY A 99 -38.60 19.82 46.81
C GLY A 99 -38.75 21.05 47.72
N SER A 100 -39.43 22.12 47.26
CA SER A 100 -39.77 23.28 48.08
C SER A 100 -41.13 23.17 48.79
N GLU A 101 -41.98 22.22 48.39
CA GLU A 101 -43.27 21.97 49.02
C GLU A 101 -43.14 21.00 50.19
N CYS A 102 -42.53 19.85 49.98
CA CYS A 102 -42.17 18.94 51.07
C CYS A 102 -41.11 17.95 50.62
N SER A 103 -40.33 17.44 51.59
CA SER A 103 -39.27 16.46 51.32
C SER A 103 -39.09 15.48 52.47
N VAL A 104 -38.47 14.33 52.16
CA VAL A 104 -38.02 13.34 53.14
C VAL A 104 -36.52 13.15 52.99
N ASP A 105 -35.76 13.44 54.05
CA ASP A 105 -34.31 13.27 54.06
C ASP A 105 -33.92 11.83 54.45
N VAL A 106 -33.17 11.16 53.58
CA VAL A 106 -32.61 9.80 53.75
C VAL A 106 -31.08 9.84 53.79
N ALA A 107 -30.42 8.74 54.16
CA ALA A 107 -28.95 8.65 54.12
C ALA A 107 -28.42 8.71 52.68
N GLY A 108 -27.20 9.25 52.52
CA GLY A 108 -26.48 9.37 51.26
C GLY A 108 -24.96 9.30 51.49
N ASP A 109 -24.19 9.23 50.39
CA ASP A 109 -22.74 8.96 50.42
C ASP A 109 -21.97 9.94 51.34
N GLY A 110 -20.93 9.43 52.00
CA GLY A 110 -20.02 10.25 52.82
C GLY A 110 -20.65 10.83 54.08
N GLY A 111 -21.73 10.22 54.58
CA GLY A 111 -22.46 10.65 55.78
C GLY A 111 -23.34 11.89 55.58
N GLN A 112 -23.66 12.23 54.33
CA GLN A 112 -24.61 13.30 53.99
C GLN A 112 -26.04 12.77 53.93
N SER A 113 -27.04 13.67 53.92
CA SER A 113 -28.44 13.30 53.69
C SER A 113 -28.88 13.64 52.27
N PHE A 114 -29.62 12.75 51.62
CA PHE A 114 -30.27 12.95 50.33
C PHE A 114 -31.76 13.27 50.53
N SER A 115 -32.27 14.34 49.90
CA SER A 115 -33.67 14.75 50.04
C SER A 115 -34.54 14.20 48.91
N LEU A 116 -35.49 13.33 49.26
CA LEU A 116 -36.54 12.84 48.37
C LEU A 116 -37.70 13.84 48.29
N SER A 117 -38.19 14.08 47.09
CA SER A 117 -39.38 14.89 46.78
C SER A 117 -40.22 14.21 45.70
N GLY A 118 -41.41 14.71 45.41
CA GLY A 118 -42.25 14.16 44.34
C GLY A 118 -41.72 14.39 42.93
N ALA A 119 -40.65 15.18 42.78
CA ALA A 119 -39.88 15.23 41.55
C ALA A 119 -39.09 13.93 41.31
N ASN A 120 -38.75 13.17 42.36
CA ASN A 120 -38.00 11.91 42.28
C ASN A 120 -38.92 10.76 41.79
N VAL A 121 -39.10 10.67 40.48
CA VAL A 121 -39.85 9.59 39.82
C VAL A 121 -38.98 8.34 39.70
N GLY A 122 -39.30 7.32 40.48
CA GLY A 122 -38.64 6.00 40.46
C GLY A 122 -38.71 5.34 39.08
N ASN A 123 -37.68 4.57 38.73
CA ASN A 123 -37.58 3.92 37.41
C ASN A 123 -37.03 2.49 37.47
N GLY A 124 -37.45 1.71 38.48
CA GLY A 124 -37.23 0.27 38.54
C GLY A 124 -38.43 -0.43 39.15
N VAL A 125 -39.04 -1.39 38.45
CA VAL A 125 -40.19 -2.14 39.01
C VAL A 125 -39.68 -3.05 40.12
N VAL A 126 -40.14 -2.83 41.34
CA VAL A 126 -40.05 -3.77 42.47
C VAL A 126 -41.35 -4.59 42.50
N ALA A 127 -41.33 -5.81 43.06
CA ALA A 127 -42.56 -6.60 43.20
C ALA A 127 -43.67 -5.83 43.96
N ASP A 128 -44.94 -6.13 43.65
CA ASP A 128 -46.18 -5.45 44.11
C ASP A 128 -46.40 -4.02 43.55
N ASP A 129 -46.23 -3.84 42.24
CA ASP A 129 -46.53 -2.60 41.50
C ASP A 129 -45.80 -1.33 42.01
N GLY A 130 -44.70 -1.52 42.74
CA GLY A 130 -43.88 -0.45 43.32
C GLY A 130 -42.71 -0.04 42.42
N LEU A 131 -42.33 1.24 42.43
CA LEU A 131 -41.18 1.77 41.70
C LEU A 131 -40.04 2.08 42.67
N LEU A 132 -38.85 1.52 42.45
CA LEU A 132 -37.63 1.86 43.18
C LEU A 132 -37.22 3.30 42.85
N VAL A 133 -37.17 4.12 43.88
CA VAL A 133 -36.87 5.56 43.80
C VAL A 133 -35.46 5.85 44.28
N TYR A 134 -35.01 5.13 45.31
CA TYR A 134 -33.69 5.33 45.92
C TYR A 134 -33.30 4.09 46.72
N ALA A 135 -32.01 3.76 46.77
CA ALA A 135 -31.46 2.84 47.76
C ALA A 135 -30.06 3.29 48.17
N HIS A 136 -29.72 3.16 49.45
CA HIS A 136 -28.40 3.48 49.98
C HIS A 136 -28.03 2.53 51.12
N GLY A 137 -26.80 2.06 51.11
CA GLY A 137 -26.23 1.25 52.19
C GLY A 137 -25.19 0.26 51.70
N GLU A 138 -24.77 -0.62 52.58
CA GLU A 138 -23.82 -1.68 52.25
C GLU A 138 -24.43 -2.67 51.24
N HIS A 139 -23.68 -3.00 50.18
CA HIS A 139 -24.16 -3.83 49.08
C HIS A 139 -24.75 -5.16 49.56
N ASP A 140 -24.05 -5.87 50.46
CA ASP A 140 -24.49 -7.15 51.00
C ASP A 140 -25.76 -7.03 51.84
N VAL A 141 -25.93 -5.91 52.56
CA VAL A 141 -27.12 -5.63 53.35
C VAL A 141 -28.30 -5.31 52.45
N LEU A 142 -28.13 -4.49 51.42
CA LEU A 142 -29.18 -4.19 50.45
C LEU A 142 -29.60 -5.44 49.65
N MET A 143 -28.64 -6.30 49.27
CA MET A 143 -28.92 -7.58 48.64
C MET A 143 -29.73 -8.51 49.54
N SER A 144 -29.46 -8.51 50.85
CA SER A 144 -30.28 -9.26 51.82
C SER A 144 -31.72 -8.74 51.92
N MET A 145 -31.93 -7.42 51.84
CA MET A 145 -33.26 -6.80 51.85
C MET A 145 -34.04 -7.08 50.56
N ALA A 146 -33.33 -7.46 49.49
CA ALA A 146 -33.85 -7.71 48.17
C ALA A 146 -34.09 -9.21 47.87
N GLN A 147 -33.79 -10.13 48.80
CA GLN A 147 -33.85 -11.58 48.56
C GLN A 147 -35.23 -12.06 48.07
N ASP A 148 -36.30 -11.42 48.54
CA ASP A 148 -37.68 -11.75 48.17
C ASP A 148 -38.25 -10.84 47.06
N GLN A 149 -37.45 -9.90 46.51
CA GLN A 149 -37.89 -8.90 45.53
C GLN A 149 -36.97 -8.87 44.30
N LYS A 150 -37.29 -9.74 43.31
CA LYS A 150 -36.53 -9.94 42.07
C LYS A 150 -36.17 -8.65 41.29
N GLY A 151 -37.05 -7.65 41.34
CA GLY A 151 -36.82 -6.35 40.71
C GLY A 151 -35.79 -5.49 41.44
N LEU A 152 -35.81 -5.52 42.77
CA LEU A 152 -34.85 -4.83 43.63
C LEU A 152 -33.48 -5.52 43.56
N SER A 153 -33.44 -6.85 43.57
CA SER A 153 -32.18 -7.60 43.47
C SER A 153 -31.46 -7.33 42.15
N SER A 154 -32.20 -7.21 41.04
CA SER A 154 -31.63 -6.92 39.71
C SER A 154 -31.07 -5.50 39.61
N ALA A 155 -31.73 -4.52 40.23
CA ALA A 155 -31.24 -3.14 40.28
C ALA A 155 -29.97 -3.01 41.16
N ILE A 156 -29.88 -3.77 42.25
CA ILE A 156 -28.72 -3.77 43.16
C ILE A 156 -27.55 -4.59 42.62
N LEU A 157 -27.81 -5.73 41.94
CA LEU A 157 -26.78 -6.56 41.27
C LEU A 157 -25.95 -5.79 40.24
N GLY A 158 -26.51 -4.75 39.62
CA GLY A 158 -25.82 -3.89 38.66
C GLY A 158 -24.86 -2.86 39.30
N LEU A 159 -24.88 -2.71 40.63
CA LEU A 159 -24.03 -1.78 41.37
C LEU A 159 -22.81 -2.53 41.88
N SER A 160 -21.65 -2.40 41.21
CA SER A 160 -20.41 -3.06 41.65
C SER A 160 -19.61 -2.17 42.62
N GLY A 161 -19.35 -2.65 43.84
CA GLY A 161 -18.47 -1.98 44.81
C GLY A 161 -18.24 -2.83 46.07
N THR A 162 -17.12 -2.61 46.78
CA THR A 162 -16.79 -3.24 48.08
C THR A 162 -17.11 -2.33 49.27
N GLU A 163 -17.83 -1.22 49.06
CA GLU A 163 -18.24 -0.20 50.05
C GLU A 163 -19.71 0.22 49.80
N GLU A 164 -20.26 1.14 50.63
CA GLU A 164 -21.62 1.70 50.50
C GLU A 164 -21.98 2.04 49.05
N VAL A 165 -23.18 1.64 48.61
CA VAL A 165 -23.68 1.86 47.25
C VAL A 165 -24.94 2.72 47.25
N THR A 166 -25.03 3.66 46.32
CA THR A 166 -26.21 4.48 46.07
C THR A 166 -26.86 4.11 44.73
N TYR A 167 -28.16 3.85 44.75
CA TYR A 167 -28.99 3.69 43.55
C TYR A 167 -29.88 4.93 43.34
N LEU A 168 -29.84 5.49 42.13
CA LEU A 168 -30.73 6.54 41.65
C LEU A 168 -31.26 6.19 40.25
N PRO A 169 -32.57 6.33 39.98
CA PRO A 169 -33.14 6.05 38.67
C PRO A 169 -32.63 7.04 37.61
N PRO A 170 -32.44 6.60 36.35
CA PRO A 170 -31.96 7.44 35.26
C PRO A 170 -33.06 8.38 34.74
N SER A 171 -33.41 9.38 35.55
CA SER A 171 -33.97 10.67 35.14
C SER A 171 -34.20 11.53 36.38
N ASN A 172 -33.19 12.33 36.75
CA ASN A 172 -33.31 13.64 37.43
C ASN A 172 -31.92 14.28 37.57
N GLN A 173 -31.73 15.43 36.92
CA GLN A 173 -30.47 16.15 36.80
C GLN A 173 -30.14 16.94 38.09
N ALA A 174 -28.92 16.79 38.66
CA ALA A 174 -28.03 17.90 39.05
C ALA A 174 -26.76 17.43 39.80
N ILE A 175 -25.61 17.61 39.13
CA ILE A 175 -24.33 18.15 39.63
C ILE A 175 -23.74 17.57 40.93
N GLY A 176 -22.75 16.68 40.79
CA GLY A 176 -21.70 16.48 41.80
C GLY A 176 -21.15 15.06 41.87
N LEU A 177 -19.93 14.88 41.33
CA LEU A 177 -19.07 13.69 41.37
C LEU A 177 -19.35 12.62 40.30
N ALA A 178 -18.27 12.21 39.66
CA ALA A 178 -18.20 11.40 38.46
C ALA A 178 -18.11 9.90 38.80
N LEU A 179 -18.75 9.04 37.98
CA LEU A 179 -18.18 7.84 37.32
C LEU A 179 -19.31 6.95 36.74
N GLY A 180 -19.31 6.76 35.41
CA GLY A 180 -19.73 5.52 34.73
C GLY A 180 -21.22 5.19 34.53
N ALA A 181 -21.76 5.52 33.34
CA ALA A 181 -22.63 4.68 32.47
C ALA A 181 -23.62 5.52 31.65
N MET A 182 -23.61 5.33 30.33
CA MET A 182 -24.44 6.03 29.34
C MET A 182 -25.82 5.36 29.20
N ALA A 183 -26.88 6.15 28.93
CA ALA A 183 -27.74 6.02 27.73
C ALA A 183 -29.13 6.67 27.91
N LEU A 184 -29.34 7.72 27.09
CA LEU A 184 -30.51 8.01 26.25
C LEU A 184 -31.94 7.91 26.83
N ALA A 185 -32.55 9.09 27.00
CA ALA A 185 -33.97 9.30 27.21
C ALA A 185 -34.82 9.02 25.94
N ALA A 186 -35.98 8.37 26.09
CA ALA A 186 -37.12 8.55 25.18
C ALA A 186 -38.46 8.12 25.79
N LEU A 187 -39.37 9.09 25.88
CA LEU A 187 -40.84 9.02 25.82
C LEU A 187 -41.65 8.31 26.93
N ALA A 188 -42.21 9.13 27.82
CA ALA A 188 -43.45 8.90 28.54
C ALA A 188 -44.66 8.89 27.60
N SER A 189 -45.66 8.03 27.88
CA SER A 189 -47.10 8.36 27.96
C SER A 189 -47.98 7.12 27.72
N SER A 190 -48.58 6.55 28.77
CA SER A 190 -49.96 6.04 28.69
C SER A 190 -50.55 5.87 30.09
N LYS A 191 -51.42 6.81 30.49
CA LYS A 191 -52.46 6.59 31.48
C LYS A 191 -53.49 5.61 30.89
N THR A 192 -53.75 4.50 31.56
CA THR A 192 -55.07 3.87 31.57
C THR A 192 -55.38 3.34 32.98
N ASN A 193 -56.67 3.45 33.29
CA ASN A 193 -57.29 3.42 34.60
C ASN A 193 -57.58 1.99 35.09
N SER A 194 -57.41 1.80 36.40
CA SER A 194 -57.98 0.81 37.35
C SER A 194 -58.76 -0.41 36.82
N ASN A 195 -58.30 -1.61 37.20
CA ASN A 195 -59.04 -2.52 38.10
C ASN A 195 -58.21 -3.79 38.37
N SER A 196 -57.78 -3.97 39.62
CA SER A 196 -57.16 -5.21 40.10
C SER A 196 -58.23 -6.28 40.29
N GLY A 197 -58.04 -7.41 39.60
CA GLY A 197 -58.88 -8.58 39.67
C GLY A 197 -58.36 -9.63 38.69
N ASN A 198 -57.33 -10.37 39.12
CA ASN A 198 -56.64 -11.49 38.46
C ASN A 198 -55.70 -11.12 37.29
N VAL A 199 -54.39 -11.11 37.53
CA VAL A 199 -53.37 -11.21 36.45
C VAL A 199 -52.83 -12.65 36.42
N PRO A 200 -52.99 -13.38 35.29
CA PRO A 200 -52.45 -14.74 35.09
C PRO A 200 -50.91 -14.76 34.90
N LEU A 201 -50.34 -15.97 34.97
CA LEU A 201 -48.94 -16.39 34.71
C LEU A 201 -48.35 -16.00 33.30
N GLY A 202 -48.65 -14.82 32.76
CA GLY A 202 -48.25 -14.36 31.42
C GLY A 202 -47.40 -13.08 31.36
N ALA A 203 -47.05 -12.47 32.49
CA ALA A 203 -46.30 -11.21 32.52
C ALA A 203 -44.83 -11.35 32.07
N ASP A 204 -44.17 -12.45 32.44
CA ASP A 204 -42.76 -12.72 32.10
C ASP A 204 -42.55 -12.94 30.59
N ALA A 205 -43.52 -13.58 29.92
CA ALA A 205 -43.52 -13.77 28.46
C ALA A 205 -43.77 -12.45 27.71
N LYS A 206 -44.55 -11.54 28.29
CA LYS A 206 -44.82 -10.22 27.71
C LYS A 206 -43.59 -9.31 27.79
N ILE A 207 -42.85 -9.32 28.89
CA ILE A 207 -41.64 -8.52 29.09
C ILE A 207 -40.50 -8.97 28.15
N ALA A 208 -40.31 -10.29 27.98
CA ALA A 208 -39.38 -10.83 27.00
C ALA A 208 -39.79 -10.49 25.55
N GLY A 209 -41.09 -10.52 25.24
CA GLY A 209 -41.63 -10.07 23.96
C GLY A 209 -41.41 -8.57 23.70
N ASP A 210 -41.54 -7.73 24.73
CA ASP A 210 -41.33 -6.27 24.62
C ASP A 210 -39.84 -5.94 24.41
N ALA A 211 -38.91 -6.70 25.01
CA ALA A 211 -37.46 -6.56 24.78
C ALA A 211 -37.04 -7.00 23.37
N ALA A 212 -37.56 -8.13 22.89
CA ALA A 212 -37.31 -8.61 21.54
C ALA A 212 -37.87 -7.65 20.48
N THR A 213 -39.06 -7.09 20.72
CA THR A 213 -39.67 -6.08 19.84
C THR A 213 -38.81 -4.81 19.76
N ARG A 214 -38.25 -4.34 20.89
CA ARG A 214 -37.35 -3.17 20.89
C ARG A 214 -36.02 -3.44 20.18
N ALA A 215 -35.41 -4.60 20.42
CA ALA A 215 -34.15 -4.97 19.79
C ALA A 215 -34.31 -5.09 18.26
N LEU A 216 -35.40 -5.72 17.81
CA LEU A 216 -35.74 -5.82 16.39
C LEU A 216 -36.05 -4.45 15.78
N ALA A 217 -36.77 -3.58 16.49
CA ALA A 217 -37.00 -2.20 16.04
C ALA A 217 -35.69 -1.40 15.93
N ALA A 218 -34.74 -1.61 16.84
CA ALA A 218 -33.42 -0.98 16.78
C ALA A 218 -32.63 -1.48 15.56
N ILE A 219 -32.62 -2.79 15.27
CA ILE A 219 -31.98 -3.36 14.07
C ILE A 219 -32.62 -2.83 12.79
N SER A 220 -33.96 -2.85 12.71
CA SER A 220 -34.70 -2.31 11.57
C SER A 220 -34.44 -0.82 11.36
N SER A 221 -34.42 -0.04 12.44
CA SER A 221 -34.13 1.40 12.37
C SER A 221 -32.67 1.66 12.02
N ALA A 222 -31.75 0.82 12.48
CA ALA A 222 -30.34 0.95 12.13
C ALA A 222 -30.12 0.71 10.62
N ALA A 223 -30.82 -0.27 10.05
CA ALA A 223 -30.83 -0.54 8.61
C ALA A 223 -31.43 0.62 7.80
N ASP A 224 -32.56 1.21 8.22
CA ASP A 224 -33.14 2.37 7.52
C ASP A 224 -32.23 3.61 7.52
N ASN A 225 -31.33 3.72 8.50
CA ASN A 225 -30.47 4.89 8.69
C ASN A 225 -29.00 4.64 8.34
N ASP A 226 -28.66 3.48 7.74
CA ASP A 226 -27.27 3.06 7.49
C ASP A 226 -26.35 3.26 8.72
N SER A 227 -26.81 2.85 9.91
CA SER A 227 -26.17 3.20 11.18
C SER A 227 -25.86 2.03 12.13
N ALA A 228 -26.09 0.78 11.72
CA ALA A 228 -25.85 -0.43 12.49
C ALA A 228 -24.43 -0.51 13.03
N LYS A 229 -23.39 -0.19 12.25
CA LYS A 229 -22.00 -0.21 12.74
C LYS A 229 -21.74 0.78 13.89
N SER A 230 -22.49 1.88 13.94
CA SER A 230 -22.34 2.92 14.98
C SER A 230 -23.29 2.77 16.17
N THR A 231 -24.41 2.05 15.97
CA THR A 231 -25.50 1.95 16.97
C THR A 231 -25.61 0.55 17.59
N ILE A 232 -25.09 -0.49 16.93
CA ILE A 232 -25.14 -1.88 17.37
C ILE A 232 -23.70 -2.39 17.55
N THR A 233 -23.13 -2.10 18.71
CA THR A 233 -21.73 -2.41 19.03
C THR A 233 -21.52 -3.78 19.68
N ASP A 234 -22.60 -4.54 19.93
CA ASP A 234 -22.55 -5.85 20.58
C ASP A 234 -23.59 -6.83 19.99
N ALA A 235 -23.23 -8.11 19.98
CA ALA A 235 -24.06 -9.22 19.49
C ALA A 235 -25.31 -9.45 20.35
N ALA A 236 -25.33 -8.96 21.60
CA ALA A 236 -26.47 -9.08 22.50
C ALA A 236 -27.77 -8.48 21.92
N THR A 237 -27.68 -7.44 21.09
CA THR A 237 -28.86 -6.84 20.43
C THR A 237 -29.52 -7.81 19.45
N TYR A 238 -28.73 -8.57 18.69
CA TYR A 238 -29.23 -9.62 17.79
C TYR A 238 -29.85 -10.77 18.58
N LEU A 239 -29.17 -11.22 19.63
CA LEU A 239 -29.69 -12.27 20.51
C LEU A 239 -31.02 -11.88 21.17
N ALA A 240 -31.13 -10.62 21.63
CA ALA A 240 -32.36 -10.08 22.20
C ALA A 240 -33.50 -10.03 21.18
N ALA A 241 -33.19 -9.78 19.90
CA ALA A 241 -34.15 -9.84 18.80
C ALA A 241 -34.52 -11.29 18.38
N GLY A 242 -33.98 -12.31 19.05
CA GLY A 242 -34.21 -13.72 18.74
C GLY A 242 -33.38 -14.23 17.56
N VAL A 243 -32.30 -13.53 17.20
CA VAL A 243 -31.37 -13.88 16.12
C VAL A 243 -30.13 -14.56 16.71
N SER A 244 -29.72 -15.65 16.09
CA SER A 244 -28.58 -16.47 16.52
C SER A 244 -27.46 -16.47 15.48
N GLY A 245 -26.25 -16.86 15.89
CA GLY A 245 -25.10 -16.95 14.98
C GLY A 245 -24.41 -15.61 14.72
N VAL A 246 -24.62 -14.61 15.58
CA VAL A 246 -23.81 -13.38 15.62
C VAL A 246 -22.85 -13.47 16.81
N SER A 247 -21.56 -13.25 16.55
CA SER A 247 -20.46 -13.23 17.51
C SER A 247 -19.60 -11.98 17.27
N ALA A 248 -18.57 -11.79 18.08
CA ALA A 248 -17.60 -10.71 17.85
C ALA A 248 -16.87 -10.85 16.50
N GLU A 249 -16.73 -12.07 15.96
CA GLU A 249 -16.02 -12.31 14.71
C GLU A 249 -16.79 -11.84 13.46
N ASN A 250 -18.12 -11.91 13.47
CA ASN A 250 -18.96 -11.59 12.30
C ASN A 250 -19.87 -10.37 12.51
N LEU A 251 -19.88 -9.75 13.69
CA LEU A 251 -20.70 -8.58 14.00
C LEU A 251 -20.46 -7.43 13.00
N GLY A 252 -19.20 -7.16 12.66
CA GLY A 252 -18.83 -6.12 11.71
C GLY A 252 -19.43 -6.35 10.32
N ALA A 253 -19.38 -7.60 9.85
CA ALA A 253 -19.92 -8.06 8.59
C ALA A 253 -21.46 -7.94 8.53
N VAL A 254 -22.15 -8.45 9.56
CA VAL A 254 -23.62 -8.35 9.66
C VAL A 254 -24.05 -6.88 9.72
N ASN A 255 -23.36 -6.05 10.52
CA ASN A 255 -23.62 -4.61 10.56
C ASN A 255 -23.36 -3.95 9.20
N SER A 256 -22.33 -4.36 8.46
CA SER A 256 -22.07 -3.86 7.11
C SER A 256 -23.18 -4.22 6.12
N ALA A 257 -23.87 -5.36 6.31
CA ALA A 257 -25.03 -5.72 5.50
C ALA A 257 -26.23 -4.83 5.78
N LEU A 258 -26.51 -4.56 7.07
CA LEU A 258 -27.58 -3.64 7.45
C LEU A 258 -27.29 -2.20 7.03
N ASP A 259 -26.02 -1.80 6.99
CA ASP A 259 -25.59 -0.46 6.53
C ASP A 259 -25.51 -0.34 5.00
N SER A 260 -25.87 -1.39 4.26
CA SER A 260 -25.90 -1.36 2.81
C SER A 260 -27.20 -0.71 2.31
N LYS A 261 -27.09 0.16 1.30
CA LYS A 261 -28.26 0.85 0.71
C LYS A 261 -29.36 -0.07 0.19
N ALA A 262 -29.03 -1.33 -0.11
CA ALA A 262 -29.99 -2.31 -0.61
C ALA A 262 -30.83 -2.95 0.50
N ILE A 263 -30.38 -2.86 1.75
CA ILE A 263 -31.04 -3.43 2.93
C ILE A 263 -31.67 -2.28 3.72
N THR A 264 -32.99 -2.32 3.82
CA THR A 264 -33.78 -1.33 4.59
C THR A 264 -34.42 -1.99 5.81
N GLY A 265 -35.09 -1.22 6.65
CA GLY A 265 -35.91 -1.74 7.74
C GLY A 265 -36.97 -2.75 7.27
N ALA A 266 -37.46 -2.65 6.03
CA ALA A 266 -38.36 -3.65 5.46
C ALA A 266 -37.70 -5.03 5.27
N ASN A 267 -36.39 -5.06 5.07
CA ASN A 267 -35.56 -6.26 4.97
C ASN A 267 -35.09 -6.78 6.34
N ALA A 268 -35.28 -6.00 7.41
CA ALA A 268 -34.84 -6.31 8.78
C ALA A 268 -35.98 -6.19 9.81
N GLY A 269 -37.24 -6.20 9.36
CA GLY A 269 -38.41 -5.93 10.19
C GLY A 269 -38.93 -7.12 11.01
N THR A 270 -38.38 -8.32 10.80
CA THR A 270 -38.70 -9.54 11.55
C THR A 270 -37.43 -10.31 11.91
N ALA A 271 -37.46 -11.04 13.04
CA ALA A 271 -36.34 -11.88 13.46
C ALA A 271 -35.92 -12.89 12.37
N ALA A 272 -36.90 -13.44 11.63
CA ALA A 272 -36.64 -14.37 10.53
C ALA A 272 -35.89 -13.72 9.35
N GLN A 273 -36.23 -12.46 9.01
CA GLN A 273 -35.53 -11.73 7.96
C GLN A 273 -34.08 -11.41 8.38
N VAL A 274 -33.88 -10.94 9.62
CA VAL A 274 -32.53 -10.66 10.15
C VAL A 274 -31.71 -11.96 10.24
N GLN A 275 -32.31 -13.08 10.67
CA GLN A 275 -31.65 -14.39 10.65
C GLN A 275 -31.26 -14.81 9.22
N GLY A 276 -32.05 -14.45 8.21
CA GLY A 276 -31.71 -14.65 6.81
C GLY A 276 -30.44 -13.90 6.39
N ILE A 277 -30.31 -12.62 6.79
CA ILE A 277 -29.10 -11.81 6.54
C ILE A 277 -27.88 -12.44 7.22
N VAL A 278 -28.01 -12.79 8.50
CA VAL A 278 -26.92 -13.43 9.28
C VAL A 278 -26.50 -14.76 8.66
N ASN A 279 -27.45 -15.62 8.29
CA ASN A 279 -27.15 -16.91 7.68
C ASN A 279 -26.46 -16.75 6.32
N ALA A 280 -26.89 -15.78 5.50
CA ALA A 280 -26.29 -15.51 4.21
C ALA A 280 -24.86 -15.00 4.36
N TYR A 281 -24.61 -14.06 5.27
CA TYR A 281 -23.26 -13.54 5.49
C TYR A 281 -22.33 -14.60 6.08
N ASN A 282 -22.81 -15.40 7.03
CA ASN A 282 -22.02 -16.50 7.59
C ASN A 282 -21.65 -17.55 6.54
N ALA A 283 -22.51 -17.80 5.56
CA ALA A 283 -22.18 -18.67 4.43
C ALA A 283 -21.05 -18.07 3.57
N ILE A 284 -21.07 -16.76 3.33
CA ILE A 284 -20.01 -16.05 2.59
C ILE A 284 -18.68 -16.12 3.35
N LEU A 285 -18.68 -15.79 4.64
CA LEU A 285 -17.46 -15.86 5.48
C LEU A 285 -16.92 -17.28 5.61
N SER A 286 -17.80 -18.28 5.66
CA SER A 286 -17.39 -19.69 5.71
C SER A 286 -16.85 -20.20 4.38
N SER A 287 -17.27 -19.62 3.26
CA SER A 287 -16.72 -19.91 1.93
C SER A 287 -15.33 -19.28 1.79
N ALA A 288 -15.14 -18.06 2.30
CA ALA A 288 -13.86 -17.37 2.29
C ALA A 288 -12.88 -17.85 3.37
N ASP A 289 -12.44 -19.11 3.30
CA ASP A 289 -11.47 -19.68 4.24
C ASP A 289 -10.02 -19.65 3.74
N GLY A 290 -9.78 -19.03 2.59
CA GLY A 290 -8.48 -18.91 1.95
C GLY A 290 -7.97 -20.20 1.30
N SER A 291 -8.82 -21.23 1.17
CA SER A 291 -8.47 -22.54 0.59
C SER A 291 -9.35 -22.87 -0.60
N VAL A 292 -8.73 -23.38 -1.67
CA VAL A 292 -9.49 -23.80 -2.87
C VAL A 292 -10.38 -25.00 -2.55
N GLY A 293 -11.66 -24.91 -2.92
CA GLY A 293 -12.63 -26.00 -2.90
C GLY A 293 -13.20 -26.29 -1.51
N SER A 294 -13.15 -25.32 -0.59
CA SER A 294 -13.74 -25.43 0.75
C SER A 294 -15.26 -25.28 0.76
N THR A 295 -15.82 -24.64 -0.28
CA THR A 295 -17.25 -24.42 -0.42
C THR A 295 -18.00 -25.70 -0.84
N ALA A 296 -18.50 -26.47 0.13
CA ALA A 296 -19.27 -27.70 -0.11
C ALA A 296 -20.64 -27.47 -0.80
N THR A 297 -21.14 -26.24 -0.82
CA THR A 297 -22.38 -25.85 -1.53
C THR A 297 -22.19 -24.43 -2.08
N PRO A 298 -22.20 -24.26 -3.42
CA PRO A 298 -21.99 -22.97 -4.07
C PRO A 298 -22.91 -21.87 -3.54
N LEU A 299 -22.39 -20.66 -3.37
CA LEU A 299 -23.20 -19.52 -2.97
C LEU A 299 -24.19 -19.16 -4.09
N THR A 300 -25.37 -18.73 -3.68
CA THR A 300 -26.46 -18.34 -4.58
C THR A 300 -26.56 -16.82 -4.66
N GLY A 301 -27.07 -16.30 -5.78
CA GLY A 301 -27.34 -14.87 -5.91
C GLY A 301 -28.35 -14.36 -4.87
N ALA A 302 -29.22 -15.23 -4.35
CA ALA A 302 -30.13 -14.90 -3.26
C ALA A 302 -29.38 -14.64 -1.93
N GLN A 303 -28.29 -15.36 -1.65
CA GLN A 303 -27.45 -15.11 -0.46
C GLN A 303 -26.72 -13.77 -0.58
N TYR A 304 -26.14 -13.46 -1.75
CA TYR A 304 -25.54 -12.14 -2.01
C TYR A 304 -26.57 -11.00 -1.91
N THR A 305 -27.76 -11.20 -2.48
CA THR A 305 -28.86 -10.22 -2.38
C THR A 305 -29.29 -10.00 -0.93
N ALA A 306 -29.33 -11.06 -0.11
CA ALA A 306 -29.73 -10.97 1.29
C ALA A 306 -28.76 -10.14 2.15
N VAL A 307 -27.49 -10.05 1.76
CA VAL A 307 -26.51 -9.17 2.43
C VAL A 307 -26.37 -7.80 1.76
N GLY A 308 -27.17 -7.52 0.72
CA GLY A 308 -27.20 -6.22 0.05
C GLY A 308 -26.29 -6.08 -1.17
N VAL A 309 -25.66 -7.17 -1.63
CA VAL A 309 -24.90 -7.19 -2.89
C VAL A 309 -25.87 -7.29 -4.07
N THR A 310 -25.66 -6.44 -5.06
CA THR A 310 -26.49 -6.32 -6.27
C THR A 310 -25.70 -6.72 -7.53
N GLY A 311 -26.39 -6.99 -8.64
CA GLY A 311 -25.76 -7.33 -9.93
C GLY A 311 -25.47 -8.82 -10.14
N VAL A 312 -25.67 -9.67 -9.13
CA VAL A 312 -25.59 -11.14 -9.23
C VAL A 312 -26.92 -11.78 -8.85
N SER A 313 -27.33 -12.85 -9.55
CA SER A 313 -28.61 -13.53 -9.31
C SER A 313 -28.56 -15.00 -9.74
N GLY A 314 -29.56 -15.78 -9.32
CA GLY A 314 -29.68 -17.20 -9.71
C GLY A 314 -28.67 -18.10 -9.02
N ASN A 315 -28.27 -19.16 -9.73
CA ASN A 315 -27.31 -20.16 -9.24
C ASN A 315 -25.95 -19.98 -9.92
N SER A 316 -24.89 -20.31 -9.21
CA SER A 316 -23.53 -20.42 -9.76
C SER A 316 -23.53 -21.44 -10.92
N GLN A 317 -23.13 -21.01 -12.12
CA GLN A 317 -23.05 -21.83 -13.33
C GLN A 317 -21.86 -21.39 -14.20
N PRO A 318 -21.18 -22.32 -14.88
CA PRO A 318 -20.08 -21.98 -15.78
C PRO A 318 -20.46 -20.87 -16.77
N GLY A 319 -19.58 -19.90 -16.93
CA GLY A 319 -19.73 -18.74 -17.80
C GLY A 319 -20.50 -17.55 -17.22
N ASN A 320 -21.04 -17.64 -16.00
CA ASN A 320 -21.73 -16.50 -15.37
C ASN A 320 -20.89 -15.80 -14.29
N ALA A 321 -21.22 -14.53 -14.00
CA ALA A 321 -20.48 -13.71 -13.05
C ALA A 321 -20.53 -14.26 -11.61
N LEU A 322 -21.62 -14.94 -11.25
CA LEU A 322 -21.77 -15.55 -9.93
C LEU A 322 -20.78 -16.70 -9.73
N HIS A 323 -20.48 -17.48 -10.77
CA HIS A 323 -19.51 -18.57 -10.70
C HIS A 323 -18.08 -18.05 -10.51
N LEU A 324 -17.74 -16.95 -11.19
CA LEU A 324 -16.47 -16.27 -10.95
C LEU A 324 -16.39 -15.68 -9.55
N LEU A 325 -17.44 -14.98 -9.10
CA LEU A 325 -17.51 -14.40 -7.75
C LEU A 325 -17.38 -15.47 -6.66
N ASP A 326 -18.12 -16.57 -6.78
CA ASP A 326 -18.08 -17.71 -5.84
C ASP A 326 -16.67 -18.32 -5.81
N SER A 327 -16.04 -18.52 -6.97
CA SER A 327 -14.64 -18.98 -7.06
C SER A 327 -13.63 -18.01 -6.45
N VAL A 328 -13.89 -16.70 -6.49
CA VAL A 328 -13.01 -15.68 -5.89
C VAL A 328 -13.20 -15.62 -4.37
N VAL A 329 -14.44 -15.69 -3.89
CA VAL A 329 -14.75 -15.73 -2.47
C VAL A 329 -14.14 -16.97 -1.82
N ASP A 330 -14.25 -18.14 -2.44
CA ASP A 330 -13.68 -19.41 -1.96
C ASP A 330 -12.17 -19.32 -1.64
N VAL A 331 -11.40 -18.63 -2.49
CA VAL A 331 -9.95 -18.45 -2.29
C VAL A 331 -9.58 -17.21 -1.47
N SER A 332 -10.55 -16.40 -1.08
CA SER A 332 -10.33 -15.16 -0.32
C SER A 332 -10.21 -15.43 1.17
N ALA A 333 -9.51 -14.56 1.89
CA ALA A 333 -9.53 -14.54 3.35
C ALA A 333 -10.83 -13.87 3.85
N PRO A 334 -11.33 -14.21 5.06
CA PRO A 334 -12.56 -13.62 5.59
C PRO A 334 -12.52 -12.09 5.67
N THR A 335 -11.34 -11.52 5.93
CA THR A 335 -11.12 -10.07 6.04
C THR A 335 -11.15 -9.32 4.72
N LEU A 336 -11.22 -10.01 3.58
CA LEU A 336 -11.38 -9.39 2.25
C LEU A 336 -12.83 -9.40 1.78
N VAL A 337 -13.72 -10.02 2.56
CA VAL A 337 -15.15 -10.18 2.28
C VAL A 337 -16.01 -9.82 3.50
N ASP A 338 -15.45 -9.09 4.48
CA ASP A 338 -16.11 -8.74 5.74
C ASP A 338 -16.90 -7.43 5.67
N THR A 339 -16.92 -6.78 4.50
CA THR A 339 -17.81 -5.67 4.22
C THR A 339 -18.57 -5.83 2.90
N VAL A 340 -19.79 -5.29 2.84
CA VAL A 340 -20.59 -5.29 1.60
C VAL A 340 -19.95 -4.48 0.47
N PRO A 341 -19.32 -3.32 0.70
CA PRO A 341 -18.59 -2.61 -0.34
C PRO A 341 -17.51 -3.47 -1.04
N GLU A 342 -16.77 -4.31 -0.30
CA GLU A 342 -15.78 -5.23 -0.89
C GLU A 342 -16.46 -6.28 -1.76
N LEU A 343 -17.50 -6.93 -1.23
CA LEU A 343 -18.28 -7.93 -2.00
C LEU A 343 -18.94 -7.33 -3.25
N GLN A 344 -19.43 -6.09 -3.17
CA GLN A 344 -20.02 -5.39 -4.30
C GLN A 344 -18.97 -5.04 -5.36
N LEU A 345 -17.76 -4.66 -4.95
CA LEU A 345 -16.64 -4.43 -5.87
C LEU A 345 -16.26 -5.74 -6.59
N MET A 346 -16.16 -6.86 -5.86
CA MET A 346 -15.91 -8.18 -6.46
C MET A 346 -17.04 -8.60 -7.42
N ALA A 347 -18.30 -8.38 -7.05
CA ALA A 347 -19.45 -8.71 -7.90
C ALA A 347 -19.46 -7.89 -9.21
N ASN A 348 -19.17 -6.59 -9.13
CA ASN A 348 -19.05 -5.72 -10.30
C ASN A 348 -17.87 -6.12 -11.18
N ALA A 349 -16.72 -6.41 -10.57
CA ALA A 349 -15.53 -6.87 -11.26
C ALA A 349 -15.79 -8.18 -12.02
N ALA A 350 -16.45 -9.14 -11.38
CA ALA A 350 -16.82 -10.41 -12.02
C ALA A 350 -17.78 -10.17 -13.21
N ALA A 351 -18.76 -9.27 -13.06
CA ALA A 351 -19.64 -8.88 -14.15
C ALA A 351 -18.90 -8.23 -15.31
N HIS A 352 -17.92 -7.35 -15.05
CA HIS A 352 -17.09 -6.74 -16.09
C HIS A 352 -16.14 -7.74 -16.76
N VAL A 353 -15.62 -8.74 -16.05
CA VAL A 353 -14.83 -9.82 -16.68
C VAL A 353 -15.68 -10.61 -17.67
N ILE A 354 -16.86 -11.08 -17.26
CA ILE A 354 -17.77 -11.84 -18.13
C ILE A 354 -18.27 -10.96 -19.30
N SER A 355 -18.59 -9.69 -19.03
CA SER A 355 -19.00 -8.73 -20.06
C SER A 355 -17.87 -8.46 -21.05
N GLY A 356 -16.65 -8.25 -20.58
CA GLY A 356 -15.46 -8.03 -21.40
C GLY A 356 -15.15 -9.21 -22.31
N ALA A 357 -15.32 -10.45 -21.83
CA ALA A 357 -15.21 -11.66 -22.65
C ALA A 357 -16.23 -11.69 -23.81
N ALA A 358 -17.42 -11.11 -23.60
CA ALA A 358 -18.44 -10.95 -24.63
C ALA A 358 -18.28 -9.66 -25.48
N GLY A 359 -17.13 -8.97 -25.39
CA GLY A 359 -16.85 -7.71 -26.10
C GLY A 359 -17.53 -6.46 -25.50
N GLY A 360 -18.05 -6.56 -24.28
CA GLY A 360 -18.67 -5.48 -23.53
C GLY A 360 -17.67 -4.63 -22.72
N ALA A 361 -18.13 -4.12 -21.58
CA ALA A 361 -17.28 -3.32 -20.69
C ALA A 361 -16.19 -4.22 -20.06
N ALA A 362 -14.93 -3.87 -20.29
CA ALA A 362 -13.77 -4.59 -19.77
C ALA A 362 -13.47 -4.22 -18.29
N PRO A 363 -12.90 -5.14 -17.51
CA PRO A 363 -12.55 -4.87 -16.11
C PRO A 363 -11.36 -3.91 -16.01
N SER A 364 -11.39 -3.05 -15.00
CA SER A 364 -10.30 -2.14 -14.63
C SER A 364 -9.18 -2.84 -13.83
N LEU A 365 -8.04 -2.15 -13.64
CA LEU A 365 -6.95 -2.66 -12.80
C LEU A 365 -7.38 -2.91 -11.35
N GLU A 366 -8.18 -2.00 -10.78
CA GLU A 366 -8.70 -2.12 -9.42
C GLU A 366 -9.62 -3.33 -9.29
N GLU A 367 -10.50 -3.54 -10.26
CA GLU A 367 -11.41 -4.69 -10.31
C GLU A 367 -10.67 -6.02 -10.44
N LEU A 368 -9.66 -6.10 -11.30
CA LEU A 368 -8.83 -7.31 -11.42
C LEU A 368 -8.11 -7.62 -10.10
N LYS A 369 -7.58 -6.60 -9.40
CA LYS A 369 -6.97 -6.77 -8.08
C LYS A 369 -8.00 -7.21 -7.02
N ALA A 370 -9.20 -6.67 -7.05
CA ALA A 370 -10.29 -7.07 -6.15
C ALA A 370 -10.70 -8.54 -6.35
N LEU A 371 -10.57 -9.07 -7.57
CA LEU A 371 -10.77 -10.50 -7.86
C LEU A 371 -9.56 -11.39 -7.47
N GLY A 372 -8.54 -10.83 -6.81
CA GLY A 372 -7.34 -11.55 -6.43
C GLY A 372 -6.42 -11.91 -7.60
N ILE A 373 -6.53 -11.22 -8.73
CA ILE A 373 -5.65 -11.41 -9.89
C ILE A 373 -4.33 -10.65 -9.68
N VAL A 374 -3.22 -11.36 -9.89
CA VAL A 374 -1.86 -10.82 -9.75
C VAL A 374 -1.18 -10.66 -11.10
N GLY A 375 -0.13 -9.82 -11.15
CA GLY A 375 0.68 -9.59 -12.36
C GLY A 375 0.13 -8.50 -13.30
N VAL A 376 -1.00 -7.87 -12.97
CA VAL A 376 -1.57 -6.76 -13.75
C VAL A 376 -1.01 -5.43 -13.26
N THR A 377 -0.57 -4.60 -14.20
CA THR A 377 -0.08 -3.24 -13.99
C THR A 377 -0.74 -2.31 -15.00
N ASP A 378 -0.64 -0.99 -14.82
CA ASP A 378 -1.16 -0.04 -15.83
C ASP A 378 -0.52 -0.27 -17.21
N ALA A 379 0.74 -0.70 -17.25
CA ALA A 379 1.48 -0.98 -18.48
C ALA A 379 0.92 -2.15 -19.29
N ASN A 380 0.36 -3.18 -18.63
CA ASN A 380 -0.14 -4.39 -19.29
C ASN A 380 -1.67 -4.54 -19.27
N LEU A 381 -2.39 -3.61 -18.63
CA LEU A 381 -3.85 -3.66 -18.47
C LEU A 381 -4.59 -3.82 -19.80
N LEU A 382 -4.23 -3.06 -20.83
CA LEU A 382 -4.89 -3.13 -22.13
C LEU A 382 -4.70 -4.52 -22.79
N SER A 383 -3.51 -5.10 -22.65
CA SER A 383 -3.23 -6.44 -23.16
C SER A 383 -4.04 -7.51 -22.41
N VAL A 384 -4.17 -7.37 -21.08
CA VAL A 384 -5.02 -8.25 -20.27
C VAL A 384 -6.50 -8.12 -20.68
N GLN A 385 -7.01 -6.91 -20.87
CA GLN A 385 -8.37 -6.67 -21.33
C GLN A 385 -8.64 -7.28 -22.71
N ASN A 386 -7.70 -7.14 -23.65
CA ASN A 386 -7.79 -7.77 -24.97
C ASN A 386 -7.75 -9.30 -24.87
N ALA A 387 -6.92 -9.85 -24.00
CA ALA A 387 -6.85 -11.30 -23.78
C ALA A 387 -8.17 -11.85 -23.22
N ILE A 388 -8.80 -11.12 -22.30
CA ILE A 388 -10.15 -11.45 -21.79
C ILE A 388 -11.16 -11.41 -22.95
N ALA A 389 -11.17 -10.35 -23.75
CA ALA A 389 -12.06 -10.20 -24.91
C ALA A 389 -11.85 -11.26 -26.01
N ASN A 390 -10.67 -11.88 -26.06
CA ASN A 390 -10.35 -12.97 -27.01
C ASN A 390 -10.73 -14.37 -26.48
N THR A 391 -11.25 -14.46 -25.25
CA THR A 391 -11.79 -15.73 -24.73
C THR A 391 -13.16 -16.03 -25.34
N ALA A 392 -13.78 -17.15 -24.98
CA ALA A 392 -15.11 -17.46 -25.50
C ALA A 392 -16.16 -16.48 -24.95
N ASP A 393 -16.95 -15.88 -25.84
CA ASP A 393 -18.01 -14.89 -25.55
C ASP A 393 -19.07 -15.37 -24.52
N ASN A 394 -19.12 -16.68 -24.24
CA ASN A 394 -20.00 -17.25 -23.22
C ASN A 394 -19.42 -17.18 -21.79
N GLY A 395 -18.28 -16.53 -21.59
CA GLY A 395 -17.63 -16.33 -20.30
C GLY A 395 -16.89 -17.54 -19.74
N THR A 396 -17.02 -18.74 -20.33
CA THR A 396 -16.45 -19.99 -19.78
C THR A 396 -14.92 -20.03 -19.75
N GLY A 397 -14.25 -19.11 -20.47
CA GLY A 397 -12.78 -18.99 -20.43
C GLY A 397 -12.26 -18.19 -19.23
N VAL A 398 -13.13 -17.53 -18.48
CA VAL A 398 -12.78 -16.57 -17.41
C VAL A 398 -13.71 -16.69 -16.19
N ASP A 399 -14.47 -17.78 -16.08
CA ASP A 399 -15.54 -17.95 -15.08
C ASP A 399 -15.07 -18.47 -13.71
N THR A 400 -13.76 -18.57 -13.50
CA THR A 400 -13.13 -18.88 -12.19
C THR A 400 -11.90 -18.03 -12.01
N GLN A 401 -11.47 -17.80 -10.76
CA GLN A 401 -10.26 -17.04 -10.47
C GLN A 401 -9.05 -17.65 -11.19
N ALA A 402 -8.94 -18.98 -11.17
CA ALA A 402 -7.83 -19.70 -11.79
C ALA A 402 -7.84 -19.57 -13.32
N ALA A 403 -9.00 -19.70 -13.97
CA ALA A 403 -9.10 -19.53 -15.43
C ALA A 403 -8.74 -18.09 -15.84
N LEU A 404 -9.24 -17.09 -15.11
CA LEU A 404 -8.90 -15.69 -15.35
C LEU A 404 -7.40 -15.42 -15.13
N GLN A 405 -6.80 -15.97 -14.07
CA GLN A 405 -5.36 -15.84 -13.82
C GLN A 405 -4.52 -16.49 -14.93
N ILE A 406 -4.98 -17.59 -15.54
CA ILE A 406 -4.31 -18.20 -16.72
C ILE A 406 -4.36 -17.25 -17.92
N VAL A 407 -5.51 -16.66 -18.22
CA VAL A 407 -5.66 -15.68 -19.31
C VAL A 407 -4.73 -14.48 -19.08
N VAL A 408 -4.71 -13.96 -17.84
CA VAL A 408 -3.82 -12.86 -17.44
C VAL A 408 -2.36 -13.26 -17.59
N ASN A 409 -1.95 -14.42 -17.08
CA ASN A 409 -0.58 -14.91 -17.21
C ASN A 409 -0.17 -15.07 -18.68
N GLY A 410 -1.08 -15.54 -19.54
CA GLY A 410 -0.87 -15.61 -20.98
C GLY A 410 -0.65 -14.24 -21.60
N ALA A 411 -1.48 -13.26 -21.26
CA ALA A 411 -1.34 -11.88 -21.70
C ALA A 411 -0.01 -11.26 -21.22
N VAL A 412 0.37 -11.51 -19.97
CA VAL A 412 1.65 -11.04 -19.41
C VAL A 412 2.84 -11.75 -20.07
N ALA A 413 2.74 -13.03 -20.38
CA ALA A 413 3.79 -13.79 -21.06
C ALA A 413 3.93 -13.45 -22.55
N SER A 414 2.89 -12.90 -23.20
CA SER A 414 2.99 -12.42 -24.60
C SER A 414 3.87 -11.18 -24.79
N HIS A 415 4.39 -10.57 -23.72
CA HIS A 415 5.33 -9.47 -23.84
C HIS A 415 6.75 -9.97 -24.20
N PRO A 416 7.43 -9.34 -25.17
CA PRO A 416 8.84 -9.57 -25.38
C PRO A 416 9.62 -9.32 -24.09
N ILE A 417 10.51 -10.24 -23.74
CA ILE A 417 11.53 -10.02 -22.74
C ILE A 417 12.75 -9.54 -23.51
N ILE A 418 13.19 -8.30 -23.23
CA ILE A 418 14.43 -7.76 -23.77
C ILE A 418 15.56 -8.08 -22.80
N SER A 419 16.67 -8.57 -23.35
CA SER A 419 17.89 -8.86 -22.59
C SER A 419 19.11 -8.44 -23.39
N THR A 420 20.25 -8.26 -22.74
CA THR A 420 21.51 -7.91 -23.39
C THR A 420 22.68 -8.50 -22.62
N ALA A 421 23.78 -8.78 -23.31
CA ALA A 421 25.02 -9.20 -22.69
C ALA A 421 25.79 -8.03 -22.05
N LEU A 422 25.34 -6.77 -22.20
CA LEU A 422 26.02 -5.59 -21.67
C LEU A 422 26.08 -5.52 -20.14
N GLY A 423 25.17 -6.20 -19.43
CA GLY A 423 25.05 -6.08 -17.97
C GLY A 423 26.35 -6.39 -17.24
N GLY A 424 26.96 -5.36 -16.64
CA GLY A 424 28.19 -5.50 -15.87
C GLY A 424 29.47 -5.68 -16.70
N VAL A 425 29.42 -5.47 -18.01
CA VAL A 425 30.63 -5.40 -18.85
C VAL A 425 31.49 -4.23 -18.37
N SER A 426 32.80 -4.43 -18.27
CA SER A 426 33.75 -3.43 -17.76
C SER A 426 34.78 -2.95 -18.78
N ASN A 427 34.75 -3.48 -20.00
CA ASN A 427 35.74 -3.23 -21.04
C ASN A 427 35.14 -3.28 -22.44
N LEU A 428 33.93 -2.72 -22.59
CA LEU A 428 33.28 -2.64 -23.89
C LEU A 428 34.14 -1.81 -24.86
N ASP A 429 34.30 -2.29 -26.07
CA ASP A 429 34.92 -1.54 -27.15
C ASP A 429 34.10 -0.29 -27.45
N VAL A 430 34.75 0.87 -27.52
CA VAL A 430 34.07 2.15 -27.69
C VAL A 430 33.35 2.28 -29.03
N SER A 431 33.77 1.51 -30.04
CA SER A 431 33.10 1.46 -31.34
C SER A 431 32.00 0.39 -31.42
N SER A 432 31.60 -0.21 -30.29
CA SER A 432 30.60 -1.28 -30.28
C SER A 432 29.19 -0.73 -30.51
N ASP A 433 28.44 -1.38 -31.40
CA ASP A 433 26.99 -1.31 -31.36
C ASP A 433 26.49 -1.92 -30.03
N LEU A 434 25.36 -1.42 -29.55
CA LEU A 434 24.66 -1.96 -28.38
C LEU A 434 23.55 -2.89 -28.87
N VAL A 435 23.70 -4.18 -28.60
CA VAL A 435 22.76 -5.19 -29.08
C VAL A 435 21.88 -5.69 -27.95
N LEU A 436 20.58 -5.58 -28.14
CA LEU A 436 19.57 -6.20 -27.30
C LEU A 436 18.97 -7.40 -28.05
N THR A 437 18.55 -8.40 -27.29
CA THR A 437 17.89 -9.60 -27.81
C THR A 437 16.49 -9.70 -27.23
N ALA A 438 15.54 -10.18 -28.03
CA ALA A 438 14.19 -10.43 -27.58
C ALA A 438 13.85 -11.90 -27.71
N ASN A 439 13.08 -12.44 -26.77
CA ASN A 439 12.57 -13.81 -26.85
C ASN A 439 11.38 -13.94 -27.83
N GLN A 440 10.88 -12.84 -28.38
CA GLN A 440 9.75 -12.75 -29.29
C GLN A 440 10.01 -11.66 -30.33
N THR A 441 9.25 -11.67 -31.43
CA THR A 441 9.30 -10.59 -32.42
C THR A 441 8.83 -9.28 -31.79
N VAL A 442 9.61 -8.21 -32.00
CA VAL A 442 9.34 -6.86 -31.47
C VAL A 442 9.15 -5.90 -32.64
N THR A 443 8.23 -4.95 -32.50
CA THR A 443 8.06 -3.81 -33.42
C THR A 443 8.34 -2.49 -32.71
N LEU A 444 8.61 -1.43 -33.48
CA LEU A 444 8.89 -0.11 -32.93
C LEU A 444 7.61 0.68 -32.69
N GLY A 445 7.51 1.27 -31.51
CA GLY A 445 6.53 2.27 -31.13
C GLY A 445 7.10 3.69 -31.24
N THR A 446 7.03 4.44 -30.15
CA THR A 446 7.45 5.86 -30.07
C THR A 446 8.28 6.08 -28.81
N GLY A 447 9.08 7.14 -28.76
CA GLY A 447 9.88 7.48 -27.59
C GLY A 447 11.38 7.43 -27.86
N PHE A 448 12.17 7.41 -26.80
CA PHE A 448 13.62 7.51 -26.87
C PHE A 448 14.33 6.29 -26.28
N ILE A 449 15.47 5.95 -26.89
CA ILE A 449 16.49 5.11 -26.27
C ILE A 449 17.57 6.06 -25.74
N HIS A 450 17.86 5.97 -24.45
CA HIS A 450 18.82 6.82 -23.77
C HIS A 450 20.11 6.04 -23.52
N ILE A 451 21.23 6.55 -24.03
CA ILE A 451 22.58 6.11 -23.68
C ILE A 451 23.16 7.23 -22.82
N THR A 452 23.12 7.04 -21.50
CA THR A 452 23.56 8.04 -20.53
C THR A 452 24.97 7.74 -20.08
N ASP A 453 25.89 8.67 -20.32
CA ASP A 453 27.20 8.67 -19.71
C ASP A 453 27.09 9.08 -18.23
N LYS A 454 27.64 8.23 -17.36
CA LYS A 454 27.70 8.42 -15.91
C LYS A 454 29.10 8.84 -15.43
N GLY A 455 30.03 9.09 -16.36
CA GLY A 455 31.41 9.50 -16.09
C GLY A 455 32.36 8.34 -15.82
N GLY A 456 33.62 8.67 -15.51
CA GLY A 456 34.73 7.71 -15.47
C GLY A 456 34.60 6.58 -14.44
N SER A 457 35.33 5.50 -14.70
CA SER A 457 35.33 4.22 -13.94
C SER A 457 35.63 4.31 -12.42
N ASN A 458 35.97 5.49 -11.89
CA ASN A 458 36.28 5.74 -10.46
C ASN A 458 35.45 6.88 -9.83
N GLY A 459 34.28 7.23 -10.37
CA GLY A 459 33.43 8.30 -9.84
C GLY A 459 34.02 9.71 -10.01
N GLY A 460 34.94 9.85 -10.97
CA GLY A 460 35.58 11.10 -11.36
C GLY A 460 35.43 11.37 -12.86
N THR A 461 36.24 12.29 -13.35
CA THR A 461 36.42 12.59 -14.78
C THR A 461 36.72 11.31 -15.59
N GLY A 462 36.23 11.24 -16.83
CA GLY A 462 36.49 10.18 -17.83
C GLY A 462 37.98 10.01 -18.15
N TYR A 463 38.30 9.24 -19.20
CA TYR A 463 39.69 8.93 -19.51
C TYR A 463 40.60 10.17 -19.53
N GLN A 464 41.71 10.13 -18.79
CA GLN A 464 42.69 11.23 -18.67
C GLN A 464 42.06 12.60 -18.33
N SER A 465 41.17 12.59 -17.33
CA SER A 465 40.52 13.78 -16.77
C SER A 465 39.48 14.45 -17.67
N ASP A 466 38.86 13.72 -18.60
CA ASP A 466 37.73 14.24 -19.36
C ASP A 466 36.55 14.59 -18.42
N THR A 467 36.07 15.83 -18.46
CA THR A 467 34.92 16.27 -17.66
C THR A 467 33.60 16.20 -18.40
N ASN A 468 33.62 15.88 -19.70
CA ASN A 468 32.43 15.90 -20.53
C ASN A 468 31.58 14.66 -20.27
N THR A 469 30.26 14.84 -20.29
CA THR A 469 29.28 13.74 -20.20
C THR A 469 28.54 13.65 -21.52
N ASN A 470 28.76 12.59 -22.27
CA ASN A 470 28.25 12.45 -23.63
C ASN A 470 26.99 11.59 -23.68
N ASN A 471 25.89 12.15 -23.18
CA ASN A 471 24.58 11.51 -23.26
C ASN A 471 24.04 11.53 -24.70
N GLN A 472 23.43 10.44 -25.12
CA GLN A 472 22.82 10.29 -26.44
C GLN A 472 21.37 9.84 -26.31
N ASP A 473 20.45 10.63 -26.85
CA ASP A 473 19.02 10.30 -26.91
C ASP A 473 18.64 9.97 -28.36
N ILE A 474 18.31 8.71 -28.60
CA ILE A 474 17.98 8.19 -29.93
C ILE A 474 16.46 8.15 -30.07
N ASP A 475 15.92 9.09 -30.85
CA ASP A 475 14.50 9.09 -31.23
C ASP A 475 14.20 7.96 -32.21
N VAL A 476 13.42 6.97 -31.77
CA VAL A 476 13.15 5.77 -32.58
C VAL A 476 12.35 6.06 -33.85
N ALA A 477 11.63 7.19 -33.92
CA ALA A 477 10.89 7.58 -35.12
C ALA A 477 11.80 8.00 -36.28
N SER A 478 13.01 8.48 -35.99
CA SER A 478 14.00 8.92 -36.97
C SER A 478 15.20 7.97 -37.07
N ALA A 479 15.53 7.25 -35.99
CA ALA A 479 16.70 6.39 -35.86
C ALA A 479 16.80 5.27 -36.93
N VAL A 480 15.68 4.70 -37.35
CA VAL A 480 15.69 3.65 -38.38
C VAL A 480 16.12 4.19 -39.73
N LYS A 481 15.71 5.43 -40.06
CA LYS A 481 16.06 6.07 -41.34
C LYS A 481 17.52 6.52 -41.35
N SER A 482 18.05 6.92 -40.19
CA SER A 482 19.45 7.31 -40.03
C SER A 482 20.40 6.11 -39.89
N GLY A 483 19.87 4.91 -39.70
CA GLY A 483 20.66 3.70 -39.46
C GLY A 483 21.22 3.58 -38.03
N LEU A 484 20.77 4.43 -37.11
CA LEU A 484 21.13 4.38 -35.68
C LEU A 484 20.38 3.26 -34.94
N LEU A 485 19.29 2.75 -35.51
CA LEU A 485 18.50 1.67 -34.93
C LEU A 485 18.10 0.68 -36.02
N ASN A 486 18.42 -0.59 -35.81
CA ASN A 486 18.02 -1.68 -36.70
C ASN A 486 17.42 -2.82 -35.90
N ILE A 487 16.29 -3.36 -36.36
CA ILE A 487 15.72 -4.60 -35.81
C ILE A 487 15.88 -5.69 -36.86
N SER A 488 16.56 -6.78 -36.50
CA SER A 488 16.76 -7.94 -37.36
C SER A 488 16.23 -9.22 -36.71
N GLY A 489 15.91 -10.22 -37.55
CA GLY A 489 15.37 -11.50 -37.09
C GLY A 489 13.92 -11.46 -36.60
N THR A 490 13.38 -12.63 -36.26
CA THR A 490 12.01 -12.81 -35.74
C THR A 490 12.00 -13.83 -34.60
N GLY A 491 10.96 -13.80 -33.77
CA GLY A 491 10.80 -14.70 -32.63
C GLY A 491 11.97 -14.58 -31.65
N THR A 492 12.48 -15.71 -31.16
CA THR A 492 13.64 -15.76 -30.26
C THR A 492 14.95 -15.31 -30.90
N ASN A 493 14.98 -15.13 -32.23
CA ASN A 493 16.14 -14.63 -32.95
C ASN A 493 16.14 -13.11 -33.09
N THR A 494 15.10 -12.39 -32.64
CA THR A 494 15.04 -10.94 -32.77
C THR A 494 16.20 -10.25 -32.05
N LYS A 495 16.85 -9.33 -32.78
CA LYS A 495 17.94 -8.47 -32.33
C LYS A 495 17.55 -7.02 -32.56
N ILE A 496 17.80 -6.18 -31.57
CA ILE A 496 17.67 -4.74 -31.65
C ILE A 496 19.09 -4.20 -31.55
N ILE A 497 19.59 -3.68 -32.67
CA ILE A 497 20.95 -3.19 -32.83
C ILE A 497 20.86 -1.67 -32.77
N ILE A 498 21.48 -1.10 -31.75
CA ILE A 498 21.55 0.34 -31.52
C ILE A 498 22.97 0.74 -31.85
N ASN A 499 23.12 1.54 -32.90
CA ASN A 499 24.38 2.14 -33.28
C ASN A 499 24.42 3.54 -32.65
N PRO A 500 25.28 3.77 -31.64
CA PRO A 500 25.46 5.09 -31.04
C PRO A 500 25.72 6.16 -32.10
N GLN A 501 25.19 7.37 -31.91
CA GLN A 501 25.37 8.46 -32.87
C GLN A 501 26.83 8.92 -32.98
N TRP A 502 27.54 8.80 -31.86
CA TRP A 502 28.99 8.92 -31.74
C TRP A 502 29.50 7.70 -30.99
N ASP A 503 30.76 7.36 -31.18
CA ASP A 503 31.39 6.33 -30.37
C ASP A 503 31.34 6.69 -28.87
N LEU A 504 31.56 5.68 -28.05
CA LEU A 504 31.50 5.83 -26.61
C LEU A 504 32.82 6.38 -26.08
N ASP A 505 32.80 7.09 -24.97
CA ASP A 505 34.02 7.62 -24.37
C ASP A 505 34.83 6.50 -23.73
N LEU A 506 36.16 6.61 -23.79
CA LEU A 506 37.07 5.67 -23.14
C LEU A 506 36.94 5.75 -21.60
N SER A 507 37.10 4.61 -20.93
CA SER A 507 37.07 4.49 -19.46
C SER A 507 35.82 5.05 -18.76
N SER A 508 34.71 5.16 -19.48
CA SER A 508 33.46 5.73 -18.98
C SER A 508 32.45 4.66 -18.60
N ASN A 509 31.62 4.97 -17.61
CA ASN A 509 30.48 4.17 -17.21
C ASN A 509 29.25 4.67 -17.94
N TYR A 510 28.54 3.78 -18.62
CA TYR A 510 27.31 4.09 -19.30
C TYR A 510 26.13 3.35 -18.67
N GLN A 511 24.96 3.96 -18.84
CA GLN A 511 23.68 3.34 -18.59
C GLN A 511 22.83 3.44 -19.85
N ILE A 512 22.33 2.31 -20.33
CA ILE A 512 21.26 2.30 -21.33
C ILE A 512 19.90 2.20 -20.60
N SER A 513 18.97 3.07 -20.97
CA SER A 513 17.56 3.00 -20.57
C SER A 513 16.66 3.26 -21.77
N ILE A 514 15.44 2.75 -21.73
CA ILE A 514 14.54 2.75 -22.88
C ILE A 514 13.17 3.16 -22.39
N ASP A 515 12.56 4.12 -23.08
CA ASP A 515 11.19 4.52 -22.80
C ASP A 515 10.25 3.33 -23.02
N ASP A 516 9.32 3.18 -22.08
CA ASP A 516 8.29 2.15 -22.05
C ASP A 516 7.56 1.99 -23.40
N THR A 517 7.36 3.07 -24.17
CA THR A 517 6.60 3.04 -25.43
C THR A 517 7.40 2.65 -26.68
N VAL A 518 8.71 2.44 -26.56
CA VAL A 518 9.61 2.22 -27.70
C VAL A 518 9.39 0.87 -28.36
N PHE A 519 9.10 -0.18 -27.59
CA PHE A 519 8.93 -1.53 -28.10
C PHE A 519 7.48 -2.01 -27.96
N ARG A 520 7.02 -2.72 -28.98
CA ARG A 520 5.68 -3.29 -29.07
C ARG A 520 5.74 -4.73 -29.53
N ASN A 521 4.63 -5.44 -29.35
CA ASN A 521 4.44 -6.80 -29.84
C ASN A 521 4.45 -6.84 -31.39
N ALA A 522 4.58 -8.03 -31.96
CA ALA A 522 4.55 -8.25 -33.40
C ALA A 522 3.27 -7.74 -34.10
N ASP A 523 2.15 -7.77 -33.39
CA ASP A 523 0.83 -7.32 -33.85
C ASP A 523 0.59 -5.81 -33.66
N GLY A 524 1.58 -5.08 -33.12
CA GLY A 524 1.49 -3.65 -32.85
C GLY A 524 0.63 -3.28 -31.64
N THR A 525 0.08 -4.27 -30.92
CA THR A 525 -0.66 -4.05 -29.67
C THR A 525 0.28 -3.60 -28.56
N GLN A 526 -0.28 -2.78 -27.67
CA GLN A 526 0.47 -2.06 -26.66
C GLN A 526 0.58 -2.88 -25.38
N ALA A 527 1.81 -3.01 -24.94
CA ALA A 527 2.17 -2.86 -23.56
C ALA A 527 3.65 -2.60 -23.53
N ALA A 528 4.01 -1.55 -22.82
CA ALA A 528 5.39 -1.18 -22.65
C ALA A 528 6.19 -2.39 -22.22
N VAL A 529 7.29 -2.70 -22.91
CA VAL A 529 8.20 -3.73 -22.45
C VAL A 529 9.09 -3.05 -21.41
N PRO A 530 8.84 -3.21 -20.10
CA PRO A 530 9.62 -2.52 -19.09
C PRO A 530 11.07 -2.96 -19.23
N PHE A 531 11.93 -2.02 -19.60
CA PHE A 531 13.36 -2.26 -19.71
C PHE A 531 14.04 -1.80 -18.44
N VAL A 532 14.62 -2.73 -17.69
CA VAL A 532 15.45 -2.38 -16.53
C VAL A 532 16.73 -1.74 -17.04
N PRO A 533 17.08 -0.51 -16.61
CA PRO A 533 18.31 0.13 -17.06
C PRO A 533 19.55 -0.73 -16.82
N ILE A 534 20.41 -0.82 -17.82
CA ILE A 534 21.60 -1.68 -17.78
C ILE A 534 22.85 -0.81 -17.74
N ASN A 535 23.73 -1.08 -16.77
CA ASN A 535 25.01 -0.41 -16.64
C ASN A 535 26.13 -1.25 -17.26
N PHE A 536 27.07 -0.57 -17.91
CA PHE A 536 28.29 -1.14 -18.47
C PHE A 536 29.39 -0.07 -18.49
N SER A 537 30.64 -0.48 -18.69
CA SER A 537 31.78 0.43 -18.81
C SER A 537 32.58 0.10 -20.07
N THR A 538 33.13 1.14 -20.68
CA THR A 538 34.01 1.02 -21.84
C THR A 538 35.44 0.68 -21.42
N VAL A 539 36.22 0.20 -22.37
CA VAL A 539 37.63 -0.16 -22.16
C VAL A 539 38.43 1.02 -21.62
N THR A 540 39.22 0.74 -20.59
CA THR A 540 40.33 1.60 -20.19
C THR A 540 41.59 1.15 -20.92
N PRO A 541 42.16 1.98 -21.81
CA PRO A 541 43.42 1.64 -22.47
C PRO A 541 44.51 1.32 -21.45
N GLY A 542 45.35 0.36 -21.81
CA GLY A 542 46.57 0.09 -21.06
C GLY A 542 47.47 1.33 -21.05
N THR A 543 48.03 1.67 -19.89
CA THR A 543 49.00 2.75 -19.74
C THR A 543 50.40 2.16 -19.75
N HIS A 544 51.24 2.63 -20.66
CA HIS A 544 52.61 2.13 -20.77
C HIS A 544 53.49 2.62 -19.62
N THR A 545 54.28 1.72 -19.04
CA THR A 545 55.36 2.07 -18.13
C THR A 545 56.71 1.79 -18.78
N THR A 546 57.67 2.70 -18.62
CA THR A 546 58.89 2.83 -19.43
C THR A 546 59.58 1.49 -19.76
N GLY A 547 59.34 0.94 -20.96
CA GLY A 547 59.94 -0.34 -21.36
C GLY A 547 59.35 -1.02 -22.59
N LYS A 548 59.17 -0.31 -23.71
CA LYS A 548 59.05 -0.84 -25.09
C LYS A 548 58.10 -2.04 -25.39
N ALA A 549 57.17 -2.43 -24.52
CA ALA A 549 56.39 -3.66 -24.69
C ALA A 549 54.91 -3.42 -25.00
N ILE A 550 54.40 -4.09 -26.03
CA ILE A 550 52.99 -4.08 -26.40
C ILE A 550 52.07 -4.90 -25.45
N THR A 551 52.67 -5.60 -24.50
CA THR A 551 52.00 -6.53 -23.58
C THR A 551 51.09 -5.85 -22.56
N GLU A 552 51.16 -4.52 -22.45
CA GLU A 552 50.36 -3.73 -21.52
C GLU A 552 48.99 -3.33 -22.09
N ALA A 553 48.73 -3.62 -23.38
CA ALA A 553 47.46 -3.31 -24.01
C ALA A 553 46.28 -4.03 -23.32
N ALA A 554 45.20 -3.29 -23.07
CA ALA A 554 44.00 -3.78 -22.42
C ALA A 554 43.06 -4.42 -23.44
N ALA A 555 42.70 -5.68 -23.26
CA ALA A 555 41.73 -6.34 -24.14
C ALA A 555 40.33 -5.73 -23.97
N SER A 556 39.65 -5.44 -25.07
CA SER A 556 38.23 -5.05 -25.11
C SER A 556 37.35 -6.19 -25.61
N GLN A 557 36.05 -6.03 -25.41
CA GLN A 557 35.02 -6.88 -25.99
C GLN A 557 34.06 -6.05 -26.83
N ILE A 558 33.62 -6.58 -27.96
CA ILE A 558 32.61 -5.94 -28.82
C ILE A 558 31.36 -6.83 -28.88
N MET A 559 30.19 -6.23 -28.99
CA MET A 559 28.98 -6.99 -29.25
C MET A 559 28.95 -7.46 -30.70
N ASN A 560 28.58 -8.72 -30.92
CA ASN A 560 28.36 -9.23 -32.26
C ASN A 560 26.90 -9.01 -32.67
N ASP A 561 26.64 -8.18 -33.68
CA ASP A 561 25.29 -7.78 -34.11
C ASP A 561 24.35 -8.95 -34.44
N ASN A 562 24.90 -10.05 -34.97
CA ASN A 562 24.13 -11.21 -35.36
C ASN A 562 23.69 -12.07 -34.15
N THR A 563 24.51 -12.11 -33.11
CA THR A 563 24.29 -13.02 -31.96
C THR A 563 23.89 -12.29 -30.69
N GLY A 564 24.23 -11.01 -30.55
CA GLY A 564 24.12 -10.24 -29.31
C GLY A 564 25.08 -10.68 -28.21
N LEU A 565 26.05 -11.55 -28.53
CA LEU A 565 27.07 -12.01 -27.58
C LEU A 565 28.29 -11.11 -27.63
N LEU A 566 28.98 -11.00 -26.50
CA LEU A 566 30.30 -10.37 -26.43
C LEU A 566 31.35 -11.30 -27.02
N VAL A 567 32.16 -10.76 -27.92
CA VAL A 567 33.33 -11.42 -28.50
C VAL A 567 34.57 -10.58 -28.24
N ALA A 568 35.75 -11.21 -28.31
CA ALA A 568 37.01 -10.48 -28.20
C ALA A 568 37.12 -9.45 -29.33
N SER A 569 37.51 -8.23 -28.98
CA SER A 569 37.74 -7.14 -29.92
C SER A 569 39.22 -6.78 -29.95
N LYS A 570 39.56 -5.50 -29.75
CA LYS A 570 40.92 -4.99 -29.88
C LYS A 570 41.66 -4.98 -28.56
N SER A 571 42.98 -4.89 -28.63
CA SER A 571 43.84 -4.60 -27.48
C SER A 571 44.20 -3.11 -27.50
N TRP A 572 43.68 -2.36 -26.53
CA TRP A 572 43.74 -0.90 -26.43
C TRP A 572 44.98 -0.45 -25.65
N LEU A 573 45.82 0.36 -26.27
CA LEU A 573 47.05 0.88 -25.68
C LEU A 573 47.12 2.39 -25.88
N ASP A 574 47.29 3.14 -24.80
CA ASP A 574 47.61 4.56 -24.88
C ASP A 574 49.09 4.75 -25.22
N VAL A 575 49.35 5.32 -26.39
CA VAL A 575 50.71 5.53 -26.90
C VAL A 575 51.25 6.93 -26.61
N GLN A 576 50.46 7.82 -26.02
CA GLN A 576 50.85 9.22 -25.79
C GLN A 576 52.01 9.35 -24.79
N ALA A 577 51.99 8.56 -23.72
CA ALA A 577 53.07 8.56 -22.72
C ALA A 577 54.43 8.08 -23.27
N ILE A 578 54.41 7.40 -24.41
CA ILE A 578 55.57 6.72 -25.01
C ILE A 578 56.29 7.65 -26.00
N GLY A 579 55.52 8.54 -26.62
CA GLY A 579 55.91 9.35 -27.77
C GLY A 579 56.66 10.64 -27.45
N ASN A 580 56.59 11.12 -26.20
CA ASN A 580 57.18 12.37 -25.73
C ASN A 580 58.70 12.25 -25.51
N ASN A 581 59.43 11.92 -26.58
CA ASN A 581 60.88 11.79 -26.59
C ASN A 581 61.48 12.78 -27.58
N THR A 582 62.22 13.78 -27.10
CA THR A 582 62.89 14.75 -27.97
C THR A 582 63.95 14.05 -28.83
N GLY A 583 63.66 13.84 -30.12
CA GLY A 583 64.63 13.42 -31.13
C GLY A 583 64.93 11.91 -31.20
N SER A 584 64.14 11.03 -30.58
CA SER A 584 64.31 9.57 -30.66
C SER A 584 62.98 8.84 -30.77
N VAL A 585 62.91 7.82 -31.62
CA VAL A 585 61.74 6.93 -31.75
C VAL A 585 61.73 5.85 -30.67
N ALA A 586 60.63 5.77 -29.91
CA ALA A 586 60.35 4.66 -29.03
C ALA A 586 59.79 3.47 -29.83
N GLN A 587 60.43 2.30 -29.71
CA GLN A 587 60.03 1.08 -30.43
C GLN A 587 59.11 0.24 -29.54
N LEU A 588 57.90 -0.08 -30.01
CA LEU A 588 56.89 -0.88 -29.28
C LEU A 588 56.95 -2.39 -29.56
N GLY A 589 57.78 -2.81 -30.51
CA GLY A 589 57.90 -4.20 -30.93
C GLY A 589 56.99 -4.53 -32.12
N THR A 590 56.43 -5.75 -32.15
CA THR A 590 55.66 -6.26 -33.28
C THR A 590 54.16 -6.38 -32.96
N LEU A 591 53.33 -5.96 -33.89
CA LEU A 591 51.86 -6.08 -33.88
C LEU A 591 51.37 -7.40 -34.51
N SER A 592 52.29 -8.27 -34.94
CA SER A 592 51.97 -9.44 -35.75
C SER A 592 50.92 -10.34 -35.10
N GLY A 593 49.79 -10.52 -35.77
CA GLY A 593 48.72 -11.43 -35.38
C GLY A 593 47.77 -10.91 -34.29
N GLY A 594 47.89 -9.65 -33.88
CA GLY A 594 46.94 -8.99 -32.97
C GLY A 594 46.01 -8.01 -33.69
N ALA A 595 44.92 -7.63 -33.03
CA ALA A 595 44.06 -6.51 -33.41
C ALA A 595 44.23 -5.42 -32.35
N PHE A 596 45.11 -4.46 -32.59
CA PHE A 596 45.43 -3.40 -31.64
C PHE A 596 44.67 -2.11 -31.95
N ALA A 597 44.30 -1.38 -30.90
CA ALA A 597 43.82 -0.01 -30.97
C ALA A 597 44.85 0.89 -30.27
N LEU A 598 45.58 1.68 -31.06
CA LEU A 598 46.59 2.60 -30.54
C LEU A 598 45.92 3.95 -30.32
N VAL A 599 45.72 4.32 -29.05
CA VAL A 599 44.98 5.51 -28.63
C VAL A 599 45.89 6.72 -28.58
N MET A 600 45.47 7.80 -29.23
CA MET A 600 46.10 9.12 -29.19
C MET A 600 45.03 10.19 -28.97
N LYS A 601 45.36 11.28 -28.27
CA LYS A 601 44.39 12.33 -27.94
C LYS A 601 44.54 13.54 -28.85
N ASN A 602 43.42 14.07 -29.32
CA ASN A 602 43.35 15.32 -30.06
C ASN A 602 42.66 16.39 -29.19
N TYR A 603 43.41 17.39 -28.71
CA TYR A 603 42.81 18.51 -27.97
C TYR A 603 42.44 19.66 -28.91
N ALA A 604 41.19 20.12 -28.82
CA ALA A 604 40.74 21.29 -29.55
C ALA A 604 41.17 22.62 -28.86
N THR A 605 42.00 23.40 -29.55
CA THR A 605 42.00 24.88 -29.59
C THR A 605 42.36 25.75 -28.38
N THR A 606 42.70 25.24 -27.18
CA THR A 606 43.24 26.10 -26.11
C THR A 606 44.62 25.67 -25.62
N PRO A 607 45.69 26.42 -25.96
CA PRO A 607 46.94 26.37 -25.21
C PRO A 607 46.66 26.79 -23.77
N GLY A 608 46.62 25.83 -22.86
CA GLY A 608 46.41 26.03 -21.43
C GLY A 608 45.00 25.66 -20.97
N GLY A 609 44.88 24.45 -20.42
CA GLY A 609 43.99 24.27 -19.27
C GLY A 609 44.50 25.11 -18.09
N PRO A 610 43.61 25.62 -17.21
CA PRO A 610 44.04 26.37 -16.05
C PRO A 610 44.78 25.42 -15.11
N SER A 611 46.06 25.70 -14.87
CA SER A 611 46.92 25.09 -13.84
C SER A 611 47.39 23.64 -14.04
N GLY A 612 48.31 23.43 -14.99
CA GLY A 612 49.59 22.76 -14.72
C GLY A 612 49.58 21.29 -14.27
N ASP A 613 48.67 20.47 -14.78
CA ASP A 613 48.53 19.04 -14.47
C ASP A 613 49.22 18.08 -15.46
N GLY A 614 49.99 18.59 -16.43
CA GLY A 614 50.79 17.75 -17.35
C GLY A 614 49.98 17.14 -18.50
N SER A 615 48.95 17.84 -18.96
CA SER A 615 48.00 17.40 -19.98
C SER A 615 48.32 17.98 -21.37
N ASP A 616 49.31 17.40 -22.04
CA ASP A 616 49.73 17.81 -23.40
C ASP A 616 48.97 16.96 -24.45
N GLY A 617 48.05 17.58 -25.21
CA GLY A 617 47.56 16.99 -26.46
C GLY A 617 48.68 16.84 -27.49
N MET A 618 48.46 16.14 -28.61
CA MET A 618 49.47 16.02 -29.67
C MET A 618 50.07 17.40 -30.05
N ALA A 619 51.27 17.72 -29.54
CA ALA A 619 52.04 18.90 -29.88
C ALA A 619 53.27 18.55 -30.72
N ALA A 620 54.06 19.58 -31.05
CA ALA A 620 55.31 19.47 -31.78
C ALA A 620 56.29 18.53 -31.05
N HIS A 621 56.66 17.39 -31.68
CA HIS A 621 57.55 16.34 -31.12
C HIS A 621 56.90 15.33 -30.15
N ASP A 622 55.57 15.33 -30.00
CA ASP A 622 54.92 14.54 -28.95
C ASP A 622 54.72 13.06 -29.26
N THR A 623 55.02 12.56 -30.47
CA THR A 623 54.82 11.13 -30.75
C THR A 623 55.75 10.49 -31.79
N PHE A 624 56.99 10.21 -31.39
CA PHE A 624 57.90 9.35 -32.15
C PHE A 624 57.76 7.88 -31.71
N VAL A 625 56.83 7.13 -32.30
CA VAL A 625 56.54 5.73 -31.93
C VAL A 625 56.64 4.79 -33.13
N GLY A 626 57.53 3.80 -33.07
CA GLY A 626 57.75 2.79 -34.11
C GLY A 626 57.23 1.41 -33.73
N PHE A 627 56.73 0.67 -34.71
CA PHE A 627 56.27 -0.71 -34.57
C PHE A 627 56.42 -1.49 -35.88
N THR A 628 56.49 -2.82 -35.77
CA THR A 628 56.57 -3.71 -36.93
C THR A 628 55.26 -4.45 -37.14
N ASN A 629 54.96 -4.83 -38.39
CA ASN A 629 53.83 -5.69 -38.77
C ASN A 629 52.43 -5.13 -38.43
N PHE A 630 52.20 -3.83 -38.62
CA PHE A 630 50.85 -3.24 -38.56
C PHE A 630 49.93 -3.91 -39.59
N GLY A 631 48.95 -4.65 -39.09
CA GLY A 631 48.02 -5.47 -39.84
C GLY A 631 46.81 -4.71 -40.36
N ALA A 632 45.91 -5.42 -41.04
CA ALA A 632 44.66 -4.84 -41.54
C ALA A 632 43.62 -4.60 -40.43
N ASP A 633 43.76 -5.28 -39.29
CA ASP A 633 42.83 -5.23 -38.16
C ASP A 633 43.30 -4.28 -37.04
N ASP A 634 44.51 -3.75 -37.17
CA ASP A 634 45.06 -2.72 -36.29
C ASP A 634 44.52 -1.35 -36.68
N VAL A 635 44.25 -0.51 -35.67
CA VAL A 635 43.75 0.86 -35.87
C VAL A 635 44.56 1.85 -35.04
N VAL A 636 44.70 3.05 -35.59
CA VAL A 636 45.05 4.24 -34.82
C VAL A 636 43.74 4.92 -34.47
N TYR A 637 43.48 5.05 -33.18
CA TYR A 637 42.27 5.66 -32.62
C TYR A 637 42.61 7.04 -32.08
N LEU A 638 41.97 8.06 -32.65
CA LEU A 638 42.12 9.43 -32.20
C LEU A 638 40.92 9.79 -31.32
N ASP A 639 41.16 9.94 -30.02
CA ASP A 639 40.18 10.36 -29.03
C ASP A 639 40.03 11.90 -29.10
N SER A 640 38.88 12.34 -29.58
CA SER A 640 38.46 13.74 -29.53
C SER A 640 37.66 14.00 -28.26
N GLN A 641 38.22 14.79 -27.34
CA GLN A 641 37.55 15.11 -26.07
C GLN A 641 36.32 16.01 -26.24
N VAL A 642 35.97 16.42 -27.46
CA VAL A 642 34.82 17.29 -27.73
C VAL A 642 33.97 16.76 -28.88
N ASN A 643 32.70 16.51 -28.59
CA ASN A 643 31.67 16.14 -29.56
C ASN A 643 31.10 17.36 -30.28
N ASN A 644 31.97 18.15 -30.91
CA ASN A 644 31.56 19.32 -31.70
C ASN A 644 32.26 19.33 -33.07
N PHE A 645 31.52 18.89 -34.09
CA PHE A 645 31.94 18.89 -35.50
C PHE A 645 32.39 20.27 -36.01
N ALA A 646 31.93 21.39 -35.41
CA ALA A 646 32.34 22.73 -35.83
C ALA A 646 33.73 23.13 -35.31
N THR A 647 34.29 22.41 -34.33
CA THR A 647 35.58 22.69 -33.70
C THR A 647 36.60 21.56 -33.85
N GLN A 648 36.22 20.41 -34.40
CA GLN A 648 37.16 19.33 -34.73
C GLN A 648 38.02 19.76 -35.95
N LEU A 649 39.21 20.31 -35.66
CA LEU A 649 40.17 20.83 -36.66
C LEU A 649 41.07 19.74 -37.29
N PHE A 650 40.75 18.45 -37.12
CA PHE A 650 41.52 17.41 -37.79
C PHE A 650 41.10 17.30 -39.26
N GLU A 651 41.71 18.12 -40.11
CA GLU A 651 41.59 17.95 -41.56
C GLU A 651 42.49 16.79 -42.01
N GLY A 652 41.93 15.58 -42.12
CA GLY A 652 42.63 14.40 -42.64
C GLY A 652 43.29 14.62 -44.02
N LYS A 653 42.88 15.67 -44.74
CA LYS A 653 43.48 16.16 -46.00
C LYS A 653 44.98 16.43 -45.93
N ASN A 654 45.54 16.63 -44.73
CA ASN A 654 46.95 16.94 -44.52
C ASN A 654 47.78 15.75 -43.98
N THR A 655 47.20 14.55 -43.90
CA THR A 655 47.93 13.32 -43.55
C THR A 655 48.82 12.92 -44.73
N GLN A 656 50.13 12.84 -44.51
CA GLN A 656 51.10 12.50 -45.56
C GLN A 656 51.94 11.30 -45.16
N MET A 657 52.19 10.44 -46.14
CA MET A 657 53.20 9.39 -46.02
C MET A 657 54.53 9.91 -46.56
N THR A 658 55.58 9.77 -45.76
CA THR A 658 56.93 10.19 -46.13
C THR A 658 57.94 9.09 -45.82
N ASP A 659 59.10 9.14 -46.47
CA ASP A 659 60.25 8.30 -46.08
C ASP A 659 60.71 8.69 -44.68
N GLY A 660 60.71 7.75 -43.75
CA GLY A 660 61.08 7.96 -42.36
C GLY A 660 62.51 8.47 -42.20
N SER A 661 63.42 8.15 -43.11
CA SER A 661 64.81 8.64 -43.07
C SER A 661 64.95 10.16 -43.27
N ASN A 662 63.93 10.81 -43.85
CA ASN A 662 63.89 12.26 -44.03
C ASN A 662 63.28 13.00 -42.84
N GLN A 663 62.87 12.29 -41.79
CA GLN A 663 62.26 12.85 -40.59
C GLN A 663 63.18 12.69 -39.38
N THR A 664 63.14 13.67 -38.46
CA THR A 664 63.92 13.64 -37.21
C THR A 664 63.60 12.38 -36.42
N GLY A 665 64.60 11.51 -36.21
CA GLY A 665 64.48 10.29 -35.42
C GLY A 665 64.08 9.02 -36.21
N GLY A 666 63.77 9.12 -37.51
CA GLY A 666 63.43 7.94 -38.30
C GLY A 666 64.63 7.09 -38.69
N LEU A 667 64.39 5.78 -38.88
CA LEU A 667 65.43 4.82 -39.28
C LEU A 667 65.34 4.51 -40.78
N THR A 668 66.48 4.21 -41.40
CA THR A 668 66.57 3.83 -42.81
C THR A 668 65.73 2.59 -43.10
N GLY A 669 64.83 2.67 -44.08
CA GLY A 669 63.94 1.56 -44.48
C GLY A 669 62.55 1.58 -43.84
N GLN A 670 62.22 2.63 -43.08
CA GLN A 670 60.88 2.85 -42.53
C GLN A 670 60.07 3.84 -43.39
N ASN A 671 58.78 3.58 -43.56
CA ASN A 671 57.81 4.61 -43.96
C ASN A 671 57.31 5.33 -42.71
N ALA A 672 56.91 6.60 -42.83
CA ALA A 672 56.38 7.41 -41.76
C ALA A 672 55.01 8.00 -42.14
N LEU A 673 54.02 7.86 -41.25
CA LEU A 673 52.71 8.49 -41.38
C LEU A 673 52.66 9.78 -40.57
N VAL A 674 52.79 10.93 -41.24
CA VAL A 674 52.80 12.24 -40.59
C VAL A 674 51.38 12.83 -40.63
N PHE A 675 50.85 13.17 -39.45
CA PHE A 675 49.66 14.01 -39.32
C PHE A 675 50.08 15.48 -39.30
N GLY A 676 49.31 16.39 -39.90
CA GLY A 676 49.73 17.79 -39.97
C GLY A 676 48.57 18.76 -40.15
N GLU A 677 48.77 20.00 -39.70
CA GLU A 677 47.99 21.17 -40.09
C GLU A 677 48.91 22.11 -40.89
N VAL A 678 48.44 22.72 -41.99
CA VAL A 678 49.26 23.62 -42.81
C VAL A 678 48.83 25.09 -42.65
N ASN A 679 49.68 25.82 -41.92
CA ASN A 679 50.11 27.23 -42.01
C ASN A 679 49.13 28.42 -41.87
N THR A 680 48.96 28.85 -40.59
CA THR A 680 49.12 30.22 -40.01
C THR A 680 48.01 31.29 -40.13
N PRO A 681 47.91 32.32 -39.23
CA PRO A 681 48.88 32.73 -38.18
C PRO A 681 48.28 33.14 -36.80
N LYS A 682 48.79 32.57 -35.70
CA LYS A 682 49.54 33.28 -34.63
C LYS A 682 49.78 32.37 -33.42
N GLN A 683 51.08 32.11 -33.20
CA GLN A 683 51.75 31.35 -32.11
C GLN A 683 51.85 29.84 -32.40
N GLN A 684 52.86 29.39 -33.15
CA GLN A 684 54.26 29.06 -32.77
C GLN A 684 54.43 27.65 -32.15
N GLY A 685 54.71 26.66 -33.02
CA GLY A 685 55.19 25.32 -32.69
C GLY A 685 54.90 24.34 -33.86
N ASN A 686 55.93 23.68 -34.40
CA ASN A 686 55.89 22.94 -35.68
C ASN A 686 55.15 21.59 -35.60
N GLN A 687 54.30 21.25 -36.59
CA GLN A 687 53.80 19.90 -36.94
C GLN A 687 53.77 18.84 -35.81
N ALA A 688 52.57 18.41 -35.39
CA ALA A 688 52.42 17.19 -34.60
C ALA A 688 52.74 15.95 -35.45
N MET A 689 54.01 15.58 -35.50
CA MET A 689 54.48 14.44 -36.28
C MET A 689 54.31 13.16 -35.47
N VAL A 690 53.35 12.32 -35.85
CA VAL A 690 53.43 10.90 -35.53
C VAL A 690 54.41 10.26 -36.51
N LEU A 691 55.37 9.46 -36.04
CA LEU A 691 56.32 8.77 -36.92
C LEU A 691 56.16 7.26 -36.81
N LEU A 692 55.17 6.70 -37.51
CA LEU A 692 54.90 5.26 -37.50
C LEU A 692 55.90 4.50 -38.38
N GLY A 693 57.07 4.16 -37.84
CA GLY A 693 58.13 3.48 -38.57
C GLY A 693 57.80 2.03 -38.92
N LEU A 694 57.38 1.75 -40.16
CA LEU A 694 57.06 0.39 -40.64
C LEU A 694 58.32 -0.37 -41.09
N GLU A 695 59.09 -0.94 -40.16
CA GLU A 695 60.29 -1.72 -40.53
C GLU A 695 59.93 -3.03 -41.25
N ASN A 696 60.69 -3.36 -42.31
CA ASN A 696 60.62 -4.61 -43.10
C ASN A 696 59.29 -4.89 -43.83
N ASN A 697 58.47 -3.88 -44.09
CA ASN A 697 57.24 -4.06 -44.87
C ASN A 697 57.52 -4.05 -46.38
N THR A 698 57.96 -5.20 -46.94
CA THR A 698 58.26 -5.32 -48.38
C THR A 698 57.05 -5.69 -49.24
N ALA A 699 55.87 -5.87 -48.65
CA ALA A 699 54.72 -6.48 -49.34
C ALA A 699 53.37 -5.75 -49.18
N ASN A 700 53.22 -4.79 -48.27
CA ASN A 700 51.97 -4.04 -48.18
C ASN A 700 51.99 -2.86 -49.14
N THR A 701 51.05 -2.85 -50.08
CA THR A 701 50.63 -1.65 -50.81
C THR A 701 49.98 -0.72 -49.80
N ILE A 702 50.65 0.37 -49.43
CA ILE A 702 50.08 1.38 -48.54
C ILE A 702 49.43 2.44 -49.42
N TYR A 703 48.10 2.50 -49.40
CA TYR A 703 47.33 3.42 -50.22
C TYR A 703 47.37 4.83 -49.63
N SER A 704 48.00 5.76 -50.32
CA SER A 704 47.98 7.19 -49.98
C SER A 704 46.63 7.81 -50.38
N SER A 705 45.69 7.87 -49.44
CA SER A 705 44.65 8.93 -49.29
C SER A 705 43.61 8.43 -48.29
N ILE A 706 43.52 9.07 -47.13
CA ILE A 706 42.41 8.87 -46.19
C ILE A 706 41.51 10.11 -46.33
N TYR A 707 40.40 9.91 -47.06
CA TYR A 707 39.32 10.83 -47.44
C TYR A 707 39.62 11.98 -48.43
N THR A 708 39.13 11.83 -49.68
CA THR A 708 38.67 12.98 -50.49
C THR A 708 37.23 13.28 -50.13
N PHE A 709 36.96 14.40 -49.45
CA PHE A 709 35.63 15.02 -49.47
C PHE A 709 35.60 16.08 -50.58
N ASP A 710 34.89 15.78 -51.68
CA ASP A 710 34.33 16.78 -52.59
C ASP A 710 33.03 17.32 -51.97
N ALA A 711 32.91 18.65 -51.95
CA ALA A 711 31.98 19.46 -51.19
C ALA A 711 30.53 19.47 -51.74
N ASN A 712 30.07 18.42 -52.43
CA ASN A 712 28.80 18.48 -53.15
C ASN A 712 27.83 17.31 -52.96
N ASN A 713 28.01 16.41 -51.98
CA ASN A 713 26.93 15.49 -51.62
C ASN A 713 26.87 15.16 -50.13
N ILE A 714 25.75 15.57 -49.54
CA ILE A 714 25.30 15.28 -48.19
C ILE A 714 24.85 13.81 -48.15
N GLY A 715 25.38 13.00 -47.21
CA GLY A 715 24.76 11.71 -46.85
C GLY A 715 25.68 10.62 -46.31
N TRP A 716 25.50 10.33 -45.02
CA TRP A 716 25.51 9.00 -44.37
C TRP A 716 26.71 8.06 -44.60
N ALA A 717 27.54 7.86 -43.56
CA ALA A 717 28.47 6.74 -43.47
C ALA A 717 27.78 5.51 -42.83
N ASN A 718 26.90 4.86 -43.59
CA ASN A 718 26.46 3.49 -43.31
C ASN A 718 26.92 2.63 -44.49
N VAL A 719 28.00 1.87 -44.32
CA VAL A 719 28.34 0.57 -44.95
C VAL A 719 29.81 0.28 -44.67
N TRP A 720 30.05 -0.76 -43.88
CA TRP A 720 31.34 -1.42 -43.70
C TRP A 720 31.65 -2.37 -44.89
N HIS A 721 32.96 -2.55 -45.14
CA HIS A 721 33.70 -3.49 -46.01
C HIS A 721 34.11 -3.01 -47.43
N PRO A 722 35.31 -3.38 -47.98
CA PRO A 722 36.39 -4.25 -47.48
C PRO A 722 37.78 -3.57 -47.31
N LEU A 723 38.50 -4.02 -46.27
CA LEU A 723 39.96 -4.10 -46.05
C LEU A 723 40.93 -3.13 -46.79
N THR A 724 41.42 -2.13 -46.07
CA THR A 724 42.86 -1.75 -45.90
C THR A 724 42.95 -0.62 -44.85
N ALA A 725 43.68 -0.85 -43.75
CA ALA A 725 43.92 0.00 -42.57
C ALA A 725 43.13 1.35 -42.47
N PRO A 726 42.02 1.40 -41.71
CA PRO A 726 41.31 2.63 -41.42
C PRO A 726 41.92 3.36 -40.20
N VAL A 727 42.18 4.65 -40.33
CA VAL A 727 42.28 5.56 -39.17
C VAL A 727 40.84 5.81 -38.71
N VAL A 728 40.56 5.53 -37.44
CA VAL A 728 39.23 5.76 -36.84
C VAL A 728 39.34 7.03 -35.99
N MET A 729 38.50 8.01 -36.28
CA MET A 729 38.33 9.21 -35.45
C MET A 729 37.05 9.00 -34.63
N GLY A 730 37.16 9.08 -33.31
CA GLY A 730 36.03 9.26 -32.41
C GLY A 730 35.61 10.72 -32.37
#